data_AF-A0A5C3LQ48-F1
#
_entry.id   AF-A0A5C3LQ48-F1
#
_cell.length_a   1.000
_cell.length_b   1.000
_cell.length_c   1.000
_cell.angle_alpha   90.00
_cell.angle_beta   90.00
_cell.angle_gamma   90.00
#
_symmetry.space_group_name_H-M   'P 1'
#
loop_
_entity.id
_entity.type
_entity.pdbx_description
1 polymer ?
#
loop_
_entity_poly.entity_id
_entity_poly.type
_entity_poly.pdbx_seq_one_letter_code
_entity_poly.pdbx_strand_id
1 'polypeptide(L)'
;MINHLLKSVQGRLSPSYNFSSPVMDYLNSGRLLTELKADTVKATIRELKIELCKMQKSLKASPGNRALAKKIAAFEEFIRQHWSLISPLSRIPPEIFEQIFESCARNGTSILTVCHVCHMWRAIIFSTPSLWSTIPRLSLTQRTSRKSFLVALQVMLNRSGTRPLKLHILEDDVGKISPHRELHPALLLLSTYAGRWEDVHLQVVAPHGRLLSTNLWRYGSFTLLHSLQLHIIRHSKSPSGGSFVIDTFHAAPRLRVLSLSGIRDYSNVDFPWTQLTKYTERNVDFDGLNRLHQLKNCEEVEHISKFGSVVMERVPETYLPCLRSLFVEFHTEFDQWLDQWLGIHSLFDPLTLPALQCLYLRAFYGDYTRGLANFIIRSQCNIRKFVLHHPCREITPSSLSEILRLMPLLTDLDISHVVCSIYSILSADAEEPLVPLLERLELQSEAVSPSQLLIVSRFHAGGPNGVCRLQFGRIRFKHPSTCRKALFDLEEWNVSYYDTEFSKIRGWGKNLRGQLNGSGDSEDLYNICPIVKFSILQAVFSSIENYRFMNVRLLYSSGLHIVMKDLISKQPGDVGQLGNRELQLLRLRAETLLTKWIPLFLADIPRRQWVMQGDRCLVYVTSDSDIWKSPDAIDIVRFGMKEDPEMPKYYWPDE
;
A
#
# COMPACT_ATOMS: atom_id res chain seq x y z
N MET A 1 -35.75 17.15 -6.53
CA MET A 1 -34.68 17.77 -5.70
C MET A 1 -33.93 18.90 -6.41
N ILE A 2 -33.73 18.86 -7.74
CA ILE A 2 -33.09 19.95 -8.51
C ILE A 2 -34.05 21.12 -8.82
N ASN A 3 -35.34 20.85 -9.06
CA ASN A 3 -36.35 21.92 -9.25
C ASN A 3 -36.68 22.71 -7.97
N HIS A 4 -36.30 22.19 -6.79
CA HIS A 4 -36.46 22.89 -5.52
C HIS A 4 -35.25 23.80 -5.19
N LEU A 5 -34.14 23.65 -5.92
CA LEU A 5 -32.90 24.43 -5.77
C LEU A 5 -32.81 25.61 -6.74
N LEU A 6 -33.56 25.61 -7.84
CA LEU A 6 -33.66 26.78 -8.74
C LEU A 6 -34.52 27.91 -8.16
N LYS A 7 -35.41 27.62 -7.20
CA LYS A 7 -36.18 28.64 -6.47
C LYS A 7 -35.46 29.24 -5.26
N SER A 8 -34.31 28.72 -4.84
CA SER A 8 -33.62 29.18 -3.62
C SER A 8 -32.45 30.14 -3.85
N VAL A 9 -32.20 30.58 -5.10
CA VAL A 9 -31.07 31.49 -5.43
C VAL A 9 -31.55 32.85 -5.98
N GLN A 10 -32.86 33.02 -6.21
CA GLN A 10 -33.44 34.35 -6.44
C GLN A 10 -33.90 34.96 -5.11
N GLY A 11 -33.11 35.93 -4.63
CA GLY A 11 -33.55 36.95 -3.68
C GLY A 11 -33.31 36.65 -2.21
N ARG A 12 -32.14 37.06 -1.69
CA ARG A 12 -31.99 37.56 -0.32
C ARG A 12 -30.90 38.64 -0.24
N LEU A 13 -31.11 39.76 -0.95
CA LEU A 13 -30.77 41.04 -0.33
C LEU A 13 -31.86 41.28 0.70
N SER A 14 -31.53 41.25 2.00
CA SER A 14 -32.48 41.72 3.02
C SER A 14 -32.79 43.19 2.71
N PRO A 15 -34.04 43.58 2.37
CA PRO A 15 -34.36 44.91 1.86
C PRO A 15 -34.37 45.99 2.96
N SER A 16 -33.68 45.78 4.08
CA SER A 16 -33.80 46.62 5.28
C SER A 16 -32.63 47.57 5.51
N TYR A 17 -31.57 47.53 4.68
CA TYR A 17 -30.41 48.41 4.82
C TYR A 17 -29.89 48.84 3.44
N ASN A 18 -29.97 50.14 3.14
CA ASN A 18 -29.46 50.74 1.90
C ASN A 18 -27.93 50.71 1.88
N PHE A 19 -27.34 49.59 1.45
CA PHE A 19 -25.93 49.53 1.06
C PHE A 19 -25.83 49.78 -0.44
N SER A 20 -25.35 50.96 -0.85
CA SER A 20 -24.97 51.20 -2.24
C SER A 20 -23.62 50.52 -2.49
N SER A 21 -23.61 49.37 -3.16
CA SER A 21 -22.35 48.75 -3.56
C SER A 21 -21.75 49.48 -4.77
N PRO A 22 -20.47 49.88 -4.71
CA PRO A 22 -19.80 50.54 -5.82
C PRO A 22 -19.56 49.63 -7.04
N VAL A 23 -19.85 48.32 -6.94
CA VAL A 23 -19.60 47.33 -8.00
C VAL A 23 -20.66 46.22 -8.01
N MET A 24 -21.95 46.62 -7.98
CA MET A 24 -23.06 45.67 -8.13
C MET A 24 -22.94 44.78 -9.38
N ASP A 25 -22.44 45.30 -10.50
CA ASP A 25 -22.30 44.56 -11.76
C ASP A 25 -21.18 43.51 -11.75
N TYR A 26 -20.28 43.56 -10.76
CA TYR A 26 -19.16 42.61 -10.60
C TYR A 26 -19.48 41.52 -9.58
N LEU A 27 -20.45 41.77 -8.69
CA LEU A 27 -20.95 40.78 -7.76
C LEU A 27 -21.65 39.68 -8.56
N ASN A 28 -21.08 38.46 -8.52
CA ASN A 28 -21.54 37.26 -9.22
C ASN A 28 -21.25 37.16 -10.72
N SER A 29 -20.68 38.17 -11.38
CA SER A 29 -20.39 38.12 -12.83
C SER A 29 -19.04 37.47 -13.19
N GLY A 30 -18.18 37.21 -12.21
CA GLY A 30 -16.88 36.57 -12.41
C GLY A 30 -15.85 37.42 -13.17
N ARG A 31 -16.14 38.71 -13.41
CA ARG A 31 -15.25 39.63 -14.12
C ARG A 31 -14.17 40.20 -13.19
N LEU A 32 -12.94 40.29 -13.69
CA LEU A 32 -11.83 40.95 -13.00
C LEU A 32 -12.10 42.45 -12.83
N LEU A 33 -11.84 42.96 -11.62
CA LEU A 33 -11.85 44.39 -11.33
C LEU A 33 -10.62 45.04 -11.95
N THR A 34 -10.79 46.20 -12.57
CA THR A 34 -9.67 47.09 -12.90
C THR A 34 -9.01 47.58 -11.62
N GLU A 35 -7.71 47.90 -11.65
CA GLU A 35 -6.96 48.32 -10.45
C GLU A 35 -7.62 49.49 -9.71
N LEU A 36 -8.10 50.49 -10.47
CA LEU A 36 -8.79 51.66 -9.93
C LEU A 36 -10.07 51.28 -9.15
N LYS A 37 -10.88 50.35 -9.67
CA LYS A 37 -12.10 49.87 -9.00
C LYS A 37 -11.78 48.95 -7.82
N ALA A 38 -10.70 48.15 -7.92
CA ALA A 38 -10.25 47.32 -6.81
C ALA A 38 -9.79 48.16 -5.61
N ASP A 39 -9.16 49.31 -5.85
CA ASP A 39 -8.75 50.22 -4.79
C ASP A 39 -9.93 50.95 -4.15
N THR A 40 -10.95 51.33 -4.93
CA THR A 40 -12.22 51.81 -4.38
C THR A 40 -12.87 50.77 -3.46
N VAL A 41 -12.93 49.51 -3.89
CA VAL A 41 -13.48 48.41 -3.08
C VAL A 41 -12.68 48.19 -1.80
N LYS A 42 -11.34 48.25 -1.84
CA LYS A 42 -10.49 48.16 -0.64
C LYS A 42 -10.75 49.29 0.34
N ALA A 43 -10.92 50.53 -0.15
CA ALA A 43 -11.22 51.69 0.69
C ALA A 43 -12.57 51.52 1.39
N THR A 44 -13.64 51.16 0.64
CA THR A 44 -14.97 50.90 1.20
C THR A 44 -14.95 49.77 2.23
N ILE A 45 -14.20 48.68 1.97
CA ILE A 45 -14.06 47.58 2.94
C ILE A 45 -13.37 48.05 4.24
N ARG A 46 -12.34 48.91 4.15
CA ARG A 46 -11.66 49.45 5.34
C ARG A 46 -12.61 50.29 6.19
N GLU A 47 -13.37 51.17 5.56
CA GLU A 47 -14.37 52.00 6.24
C GLU A 47 -15.45 51.15 6.92
N LEU A 48 -15.98 50.14 6.20
CA LEU A 48 -16.99 49.25 6.75
C LEU A 48 -16.45 48.38 7.91
N LYS A 49 -15.18 47.96 7.88
CA LYS A 49 -14.54 47.24 9.00
C LYS A 49 -14.42 48.11 10.25
N ILE A 50 -14.12 49.40 10.10
CA ILE A 50 -14.06 50.35 11.22
C ILE A 50 -15.44 50.49 11.87
N GLU A 51 -16.48 50.67 11.06
CA GLU A 51 -17.87 50.77 11.53
C GLU A 51 -18.35 49.46 12.19
N LEU A 52 -17.98 48.31 11.64
CA LEU A 52 -18.30 46.99 12.19
C LEU A 52 -17.66 46.81 13.58
N CYS A 53 -16.41 47.24 13.76
CA CYS A 53 -15.74 47.20 15.06
C CYS A 53 -16.45 48.09 16.11
N LYS A 54 -16.93 49.27 15.73
CA LYS A 54 -17.76 50.14 16.59
C LYS A 54 -19.07 49.44 16.98
N MET A 55 -19.78 48.88 16.00
CA MET A 55 -21.06 48.19 16.24
C MET A 55 -20.91 46.93 17.10
N GLN A 56 -19.84 46.14 16.92
CA GLN A 56 -19.54 44.98 17.76
C GLN A 56 -19.24 45.38 19.21
N LYS A 57 -18.54 46.50 19.44
CA LYS A 57 -18.33 47.06 20.80
C LYS A 57 -19.66 47.48 21.43
N SER A 58 -20.55 48.13 20.68
CA SER A 58 -21.89 48.49 21.15
C SER A 58 -22.78 47.27 21.42
N LEU A 59 -22.65 46.18 20.66
CA LEU A 59 -23.38 44.93 20.91
C LEU A 59 -22.88 44.23 22.17
N LYS A 60 -21.57 44.25 22.46
CA LYS A 60 -21.01 43.73 23.73
C LYS A 60 -21.54 44.49 24.95
N ALA A 61 -21.80 45.80 24.81
CA ALA A 61 -22.40 46.62 25.87
C ALA A 61 -23.93 46.41 26.01
N SER A 62 -24.61 45.88 24.99
CA SER A 62 -26.05 45.59 25.00
C SER A 62 -26.38 44.30 24.24
N PRO A 63 -26.16 43.12 24.87
CA PRO A 63 -26.26 41.81 24.20
C PRO A 63 -27.68 41.40 23.78
N GLY A 64 -28.72 42.11 24.24
CA GLY A 64 -30.12 41.85 23.88
C GLY A 64 -30.59 42.48 22.56
N ASN A 65 -29.77 43.32 21.91
CA ASN A 65 -30.21 44.08 20.73
C ASN A 65 -30.17 43.24 19.43
N ARG A 66 -31.25 42.49 19.17
CA ARG A 66 -31.42 41.70 17.94
C ARG A 66 -31.33 42.51 16.64
N ALA A 67 -31.73 43.79 16.65
CA ALA A 67 -31.66 44.63 15.47
C ALA A 67 -30.20 44.97 15.11
N LEU A 68 -29.38 45.26 16.14
CA LEU A 68 -27.95 45.50 15.97
C LEU A 68 -27.20 44.23 15.53
N ALA A 69 -27.54 43.07 16.09
CA ALA A 69 -26.97 41.79 15.68
C ALA A 69 -27.27 41.44 14.20
N LYS A 70 -28.51 41.67 13.75
CA LYS A 70 -28.87 41.52 12.32
C LYS A 70 -28.11 42.49 11.42
N LYS A 71 -27.90 43.74 11.87
CA LYS A 71 -27.13 44.73 11.12
C LYS A 71 -25.65 44.34 11.01
N ILE A 72 -25.05 43.84 12.09
CA ILE A 72 -23.67 43.33 12.08
C ILE A 72 -23.52 42.17 11.09
N ALA A 73 -24.42 41.17 11.14
CA ALA A 73 -24.40 40.05 10.19
C ALA A 73 -24.52 40.50 8.72
N ALA A 74 -25.33 41.52 8.44
CA ALA A 74 -25.44 42.08 7.10
C ALA A 74 -24.15 42.80 6.63
N PHE A 75 -23.48 43.53 7.52
CA PHE A 75 -22.18 44.16 7.25
C PHE A 75 -21.08 43.10 7.03
N GLU A 76 -21.04 42.05 7.85
CA GLU A 76 -20.09 40.94 7.70
C GLU A 76 -20.26 40.24 6.36
N GLU A 77 -21.50 39.95 5.96
CA GLU A 77 -21.80 39.34 4.67
C GLU A 77 -21.43 40.25 3.49
N PHE A 78 -21.71 41.55 3.59
CA PHE A 78 -21.32 42.52 2.57
C PHE A 78 -19.80 42.59 2.39
N ILE A 79 -19.05 42.67 3.48
CA ILE A 79 -17.57 42.67 3.45
C ILE A 79 -17.05 41.37 2.84
N ARG A 80 -17.61 40.22 3.22
CA ARG A 80 -17.21 38.90 2.71
C ARG A 80 -17.36 38.81 1.18
N GLN A 81 -18.48 39.29 0.65
CA GLN A 81 -18.73 39.30 -0.79
C GLN A 81 -17.74 40.20 -1.54
N HIS A 82 -17.44 41.40 -1.04
CA HIS A 82 -16.51 42.33 -1.68
C HIS A 82 -15.04 41.92 -1.52
N TRP A 83 -14.67 41.29 -0.40
CA TRP A 83 -13.32 40.75 -0.19
C TRP A 83 -12.98 39.64 -1.19
N SER A 84 -13.98 38.85 -1.60
CA SER A 84 -13.78 37.79 -2.59
C SER A 84 -13.33 38.33 -3.97
N LEU A 85 -13.71 39.57 -4.31
CA LEU A 85 -13.35 40.21 -5.58
C LEU A 85 -11.88 40.70 -5.61
N ILE A 86 -11.36 41.12 -4.46
CA ILE A 86 -9.99 41.65 -4.31
C ILE A 86 -8.97 40.59 -3.84
N SER A 87 -9.42 39.35 -3.60
CA SER A 87 -8.55 38.24 -3.18
C SER A 87 -7.49 37.95 -4.25
N PRO A 88 -6.22 37.63 -3.89
CA PRO A 88 -5.22 37.18 -4.84
C PRO A 88 -5.70 36.00 -5.71
N LEU A 89 -6.61 35.18 -5.17
CA LEU A 89 -7.22 34.05 -5.87
C LEU A 89 -8.07 34.47 -7.08
N SER A 90 -8.57 35.70 -7.16
CA SER A 90 -9.32 36.18 -8.34
C SER A 90 -8.42 36.56 -9.52
N ARG A 91 -7.09 36.66 -9.30
CA ARG A 91 -6.08 36.99 -10.32
C ARG A 91 -5.40 35.78 -10.93
N ILE A 92 -5.64 34.59 -10.37
CA ILE A 92 -5.08 33.35 -10.90
C ILE A 92 -5.81 33.02 -12.21
N PRO A 93 -5.09 32.75 -13.31
CA PRO A 93 -5.70 32.35 -14.57
C PRO A 93 -6.53 31.06 -14.42
N PRO A 94 -7.65 30.92 -15.16
CA PRO A 94 -8.51 29.76 -15.06
C PRO A 94 -7.76 28.44 -15.33
N GLU A 95 -6.75 28.43 -16.18
CA GLU A 95 -5.93 27.26 -16.53
C GLU A 95 -5.20 26.68 -15.31
N ILE A 96 -4.76 27.54 -14.39
CA ILE A 96 -4.10 27.10 -13.16
C ILE A 96 -5.12 26.48 -12.20
N PHE A 97 -6.33 27.04 -12.12
CA PHE A 97 -7.42 26.43 -11.37
C PHE A 97 -7.82 25.06 -11.92
N GLU A 98 -7.84 24.90 -13.26
CA GLU A 98 -8.10 23.61 -13.90
C GLU A 98 -7.06 22.56 -13.46
N GLN A 99 -5.77 22.88 -13.53
CA GLN A 99 -4.70 21.98 -13.09
C GLN A 99 -4.80 21.63 -11.60
N ILE A 100 -5.13 22.61 -10.75
CA ILE A 100 -5.37 22.39 -9.32
C ILE A 100 -6.55 21.43 -9.13
N PHE A 101 -7.68 21.67 -9.79
CA PHE A 101 -8.86 20.82 -9.65
C PHE A 101 -8.64 19.41 -10.19
N GLU A 102 -7.89 19.25 -11.28
CA GLU A 102 -7.49 17.94 -11.79
C GLU A 102 -6.59 17.19 -10.81
N SER A 103 -5.68 17.89 -10.15
CA SER A 103 -4.84 17.31 -9.09
C SER A 103 -5.68 16.94 -7.86
N CYS A 104 -6.60 17.80 -7.43
CA CYS A 104 -7.53 17.50 -6.34
C CYS A 104 -8.42 16.28 -6.64
N ALA A 105 -8.92 16.17 -7.88
CA ALA A 105 -9.71 15.03 -8.32
C ALA A 105 -8.89 13.73 -8.30
N ARG A 106 -7.63 13.78 -8.75
CA ARG A 106 -6.68 12.65 -8.65
C ARG A 106 -6.42 12.21 -7.21
N ASN A 107 -6.36 13.16 -6.28
CA ASN A 107 -6.19 12.91 -4.84
C ASN A 107 -7.50 12.55 -4.11
N GLY A 108 -8.59 12.27 -4.83
CA GLY A 108 -9.84 11.77 -4.26
C GLY A 108 -10.80 12.86 -3.73
N THR A 109 -10.53 14.14 -3.98
CA THR A 109 -11.47 15.21 -3.63
C THR A 109 -12.63 15.25 -4.62
N SER A 110 -13.87 15.23 -4.13
CA SER A 110 -15.05 15.34 -4.97
C SER A 110 -15.12 16.72 -5.66
N ILE A 111 -15.09 16.74 -6.99
CA ILE A 111 -15.25 17.97 -7.79
C ILE A 111 -16.58 18.69 -7.51
N LEU A 112 -17.61 17.95 -7.08
CA LEU A 112 -18.90 18.52 -6.71
C LEU A 112 -18.77 19.35 -5.42
N THR A 113 -17.94 18.92 -4.47
CA THR A 113 -17.62 19.70 -3.27
C THR A 113 -16.88 20.98 -3.64
N VAL A 114 -15.94 20.91 -4.57
CA VAL A 114 -15.19 22.08 -5.05
C VAL A 114 -16.10 23.09 -5.76
N CYS A 115 -17.12 22.61 -6.49
CA CYS A 115 -18.15 23.46 -7.08
C CYS A 115 -18.97 24.26 -6.05
N HIS A 116 -18.95 23.92 -4.77
CA HIS A 116 -19.69 24.64 -3.72
C HIS A 116 -18.93 25.83 -3.12
N VAL A 117 -17.64 25.97 -3.41
CA VAL A 117 -16.79 27.02 -2.80
C VAL A 117 -17.19 28.42 -3.28
N CYS A 118 -17.16 28.68 -4.58
CA CYS A 118 -17.57 29.96 -5.16
C CYS A 118 -18.09 29.82 -6.60
N HIS A 119 -18.70 30.88 -7.12
CA HIS A 119 -19.25 30.89 -8.49
C HIS A 119 -18.17 30.69 -9.56
N MET A 120 -17.00 31.31 -9.38
CA MET A 120 -15.86 31.19 -10.31
C MET A 120 -15.39 29.74 -10.45
N TRP A 121 -15.18 29.05 -9.31
CA TRP A 121 -14.75 27.65 -9.32
C TRP A 121 -15.79 26.75 -9.97
N ARG A 122 -17.08 27.00 -9.69
CA ARG A 122 -18.17 26.27 -10.34
C ARG A 122 -18.17 26.50 -11.86
N ALA A 123 -17.98 27.73 -12.30
CA ALA A 123 -17.94 28.07 -13.72
C ALA A 123 -16.80 27.33 -14.43
N ILE A 124 -15.59 27.40 -13.87
CA ILE A 124 -14.40 26.69 -14.38
C ILE A 124 -14.68 25.19 -14.43
N ILE A 125 -15.09 24.58 -13.32
CA ILE A 125 -15.34 23.13 -13.29
C ILE A 125 -16.40 22.73 -14.32
N PHE A 126 -17.45 23.54 -14.51
CA PHE A 126 -18.50 23.24 -15.47
C PHE A 126 -18.06 23.43 -16.92
N SER A 127 -17.08 24.29 -17.20
CA SER A 127 -16.50 24.52 -18.53
C SER A 127 -15.34 23.59 -18.87
N THR A 128 -14.82 22.80 -17.93
CA THR A 128 -13.63 21.94 -18.12
C THR A 128 -14.02 20.45 -18.24
N PRO A 129 -14.09 19.88 -19.46
CA PRO A 129 -14.57 18.50 -19.64
C PRO A 129 -13.67 17.41 -19.04
N SER A 130 -12.36 17.65 -18.82
CA SER A 130 -11.45 16.66 -18.19
C SER A 130 -11.86 16.30 -16.77
N LEU A 131 -12.47 17.25 -16.06
CA LEU A 131 -12.92 17.00 -14.69
C LEU A 131 -14.11 16.03 -14.67
N TRP A 132 -14.85 15.93 -15.77
CA TRP A 132 -16.01 15.05 -15.91
C TRP A 132 -15.70 13.72 -16.61
N SER A 133 -14.50 13.54 -17.20
CA SER A 133 -14.11 12.27 -17.83
C SER A 133 -13.79 11.16 -16.82
N THR A 134 -13.43 11.53 -15.59
CA THR A 134 -13.22 10.57 -14.50
C THR A 134 -14.51 10.44 -13.71
N ILE A 135 -15.26 9.36 -13.95
CA ILE A 135 -16.51 9.12 -13.22
C ILE A 135 -16.17 8.64 -11.81
N PRO A 136 -16.75 9.26 -10.75
CA PRO A 136 -16.55 8.81 -9.38
C PRO A 136 -16.90 7.33 -9.21
N ARG A 137 -16.22 6.69 -8.25
CA ARG A 137 -16.46 5.29 -7.88
C ARG A 137 -17.96 5.03 -7.70
N LEU A 138 -18.50 4.14 -8.53
CA LEU A 138 -19.92 3.82 -8.63
C LEU A 138 -20.19 2.49 -7.94
N SER A 139 -20.93 2.49 -6.83
CA SER A 139 -21.43 1.27 -6.20
C SER A 139 -22.82 0.92 -6.71
N LEU A 140 -22.99 -0.23 -7.36
CA LEU A 140 -24.25 -0.74 -7.90
C LEU A 140 -25.21 -1.14 -6.78
N THR A 141 -25.99 -0.17 -6.32
CA THR A 141 -26.94 -0.30 -5.21
C THR A 141 -28.33 0.19 -5.61
N GLN A 142 -29.34 -0.05 -4.77
CA GLN A 142 -30.67 0.52 -4.99
C GLN A 142 -30.67 2.07 -5.01
N ARG A 143 -29.66 2.72 -4.44
CA ARG A 143 -29.53 4.19 -4.51
C ARG A 143 -29.15 4.65 -5.91
N THR A 144 -28.26 3.91 -6.57
CA THR A 144 -27.77 4.23 -7.92
C THR A 144 -28.73 3.79 -9.03
N SER A 145 -29.74 2.97 -8.73
CA SER A 145 -30.82 2.67 -9.67
C SER A 145 -31.91 3.75 -9.71
N ARG A 146 -31.91 4.71 -8.78
CA ARG A 146 -32.91 5.79 -8.74
C ARG A 146 -32.77 6.73 -9.93
N LYS A 147 -33.91 7.13 -10.52
CA LYS A 147 -33.96 8.09 -11.65
C LYS A 147 -33.16 9.37 -11.40
N SER A 148 -33.20 9.92 -10.19
CA SER A 148 -32.44 11.13 -9.83
C SER A 148 -30.92 10.94 -9.96
N PHE A 149 -30.42 9.74 -9.65
CA PHE A 149 -29.02 9.41 -9.79
C PHE A 149 -28.66 9.25 -11.27
N LEU A 150 -29.47 8.51 -12.03
CA LEU A 150 -29.27 8.34 -13.47
C LEU A 150 -29.26 9.67 -14.22
N VAL A 151 -30.13 10.62 -13.87
CA VAL A 151 -30.11 11.97 -14.43
C VAL A 151 -28.80 12.69 -14.08
N ALA A 152 -28.32 12.59 -12.85
CA ALA A 152 -27.05 13.20 -12.47
C ALA A 152 -25.87 12.57 -13.24
N LEU A 153 -25.83 11.23 -13.34
CA LEU A 153 -24.82 10.50 -14.11
C LEU A 153 -24.85 10.90 -15.60
N GLN A 154 -26.03 11.02 -16.19
CA GLN A 154 -26.20 11.48 -17.56
C GLN A 154 -25.66 12.91 -17.78
N VAL A 155 -25.89 13.81 -16.82
CA VAL A 155 -25.33 15.18 -16.87
C VAL A 155 -23.80 15.14 -16.82
N MET A 156 -23.21 14.28 -15.99
CA MET A 156 -21.75 14.12 -15.93
C MET A 156 -21.20 13.61 -17.27
N LEU A 157 -21.83 12.56 -17.82
CA LEU A 157 -21.44 11.98 -19.10
C LEU A 157 -21.56 13.00 -20.24
N ASN A 158 -22.59 13.84 -20.26
CA ASN A 158 -22.74 14.90 -21.26
C ASN A 158 -21.64 15.97 -21.12
N ARG A 159 -21.27 16.36 -19.90
CA ARG A 159 -20.24 17.36 -19.65
C ARG A 159 -18.83 16.90 -19.97
N SER A 160 -18.58 15.59 -19.91
CA SER A 160 -17.32 15.01 -20.34
C SER A 160 -17.07 15.12 -21.87
N GLY A 161 -18.09 15.50 -22.64
CA GLY A 161 -17.97 15.79 -24.07
C GLY A 161 -17.62 14.54 -24.88
N THR A 162 -16.53 14.59 -25.63
CA THR A 162 -16.00 13.46 -26.42
C THR A 162 -14.77 12.82 -25.78
N ARG A 163 -14.36 13.26 -24.58
CA ARG A 163 -13.12 12.79 -23.95
C ARG A 163 -13.20 11.32 -23.55
N PRO A 164 -12.07 10.60 -23.48
CA PRO A 164 -12.05 9.23 -23.00
C PRO A 164 -12.51 9.17 -21.53
N LEU A 165 -13.19 8.08 -21.13
CA LEU A 165 -13.81 7.92 -19.82
C LEU A 165 -13.02 6.94 -18.96
N LYS A 166 -12.83 7.32 -17.68
CA LYS A 166 -12.27 6.45 -16.65
C LYS A 166 -13.35 6.04 -15.67
N LEU A 167 -13.56 4.74 -15.52
CA LEU A 167 -14.70 4.16 -14.78
C LEU A 167 -14.22 3.20 -13.69
N HIS A 168 -14.78 3.36 -12.50
CA HIS A 168 -14.61 2.42 -11.39
C HIS A 168 -16.00 2.01 -10.88
N ILE A 169 -16.43 0.80 -11.21
CA ILE A 169 -17.76 0.29 -10.90
C ILE A 169 -17.62 -0.93 -10.01
N LEU A 170 -18.32 -0.92 -8.88
CA LEU A 170 -18.30 -2.01 -7.92
C LEU A 170 -19.71 -2.45 -7.58
N GLU A 171 -19.87 -3.74 -7.41
CA GLU A 171 -21.05 -4.33 -6.80
C GLU A 171 -20.68 -4.84 -5.40
N ASP A 172 -21.45 -4.40 -4.39
CA ASP A 172 -21.24 -4.80 -3.00
C ASP A 172 -21.82 -6.20 -2.74
N ASP A 173 -21.02 -7.10 -2.19
CA ASP A 173 -21.38 -8.50 -1.87
C ASP A 173 -22.14 -8.64 -0.53
N VAL A 174 -22.67 -7.56 0.03
CA VAL A 174 -23.16 -7.57 1.42
C VAL A 174 -24.56 -8.17 1.53
N GLY A 175 -24.65 -9.50 1.47
CA GLY A 175 -25.67 -10.35 2.11
C GLY A 175 -27.14 -10.13 1.73
N LYS A 176 -27.42 -9.16 0.88
CA LYS A 176 -28.73 -8.88 0.32
C LYS A 176 -28.62 -9.25 -1.14
N ILE A 177 -29.23 -10.37 -1.51
CA ILE A 177 -29.51 -10.74 -2.90
C ILE A 177 -29.87 -9.44 -3.62
N SER A 178 -29.03 -8.98 -4.55
CA SER A 178 -29.40 -7.86 -5.40
C SER A 178 -30.73 -8.29 -6.03
N PRO A 179 -31.84 -7.59 -5.77
CA PRO A 179 -33.17 -8.05 -6.23
C PRO A 179 -33.29 -8.02 -7.76
N HIS A 180 -32.25 -7.53 -8.44
CA HIS A 180 -32.15 -7.41 -9.87
C HIS A 180 -31.47 -8.66 -10.44
N ARG A 181 -32.27 -9.60 -10.96
CA ARG A 181 -31.81 -10.60 -11.95
C ARG A 181 -31.43 -9.95 -13.30
N GLU A 182 -31.60 -8.64 -13.43
CA GLU A 182 -31.41 -7.84 -14.63
C GLU A 182 -30.22 -6.87 -14.49
N LEU A 183 -29.72 -6.35 -15.61
CA LEU A 183 -28.61 -5.38 -15.64
C LEU A 183 -28.99 -4.12 -14.84
N HIS A 184 -28.11 -3.66 -13.96
CA HIS A 184 -28.34 -2.44 -13.20
C HIS A 184 -28.52 -1.22 -14.16
N PRO A 185 -29.54 -0.35 -13.99
CA PRO A 185 -29.81 0.74 -14.93
C PRO A 185 -28.63 1.70 -15.18
N ALA A 186 -27.78 1.92 -14.18
CA ALA A 186 -26.57 2.73 -14.35
C ALA A 186 -25.53 2.06 -15.26
N LEU A 187 -25.41 0.72 -15.24
CA LEU A 187 -24.54 0.00 -16.18
C LEU A 187 -25.10 0.11 -17.61
N LEU A 188 -26.41 -0.02 -17.78
CA LEU A 188 -27.07 0.17 -19.07
C LEU A 188 -26.85 1.59 -19.63
N LEU A 189 -26.88 2.60 -18.76
CA LEU A 189 -26.56 3.96 -19.18
C LEU A 189 -25.10 4.08 -19.63
N LEU A 190 -24.16 3.53 -18.86
CA LEU A 190 -22.74 3.60 -19.16
C LEU A 190 -22.37 2.83 -20.42
N SER A 191 -23.06 1.72 -20.73
CA SER A 191 -22.82 0.94 -21.94
C SER A 191 -23.11 1.74 -23.21
N THR A 192 -24.03 2.71 -23.18
CA THR A 192 -24.27 3.61 -24.33
C THR A 192 -23.08 4.53 -24.66
N TYR A 193 -22.12 4.68 -23.73
CA TYR A 193 -20.89 5.45 -23.93
C TYR A 193 -19.64 4.56 -24.04
N ALA A 194 -19.81 3.25 -24.27
CA ALA A 194 -18.73 2.25 -24.33
C ALA A 194 -17.59 2.62 -25.30
N GLY A 195 -17.91 3.27 -26.41
CA GLY A 195 -16.89 3.70 -27.40
C GLY A 195 -15.88 4.73 -26.87
N ARG A 196 -16.18 5.38 -25.74
CA ARG A 196 -15.31 6.35 -25.09
C ARG A 196 -14.53 5.78 -23.90
N TRP A 197 -14.76 4.53 -23.52
CA TRP A 197 -14.10 3.94 -22.37
C TRP A 197 -12.60 3.80 -22.63
N GLU A 198 -11.76 4.21 -21.67
CA GLU A 198 -10.29 4.11 -21.75
C GLU A 198 -9.74 3.23 -20.63
N ASP A 199 -10.01 3.59 -19.38
CA ASP A 199 -9.60 2.86 -18.19
C ASP A 199 -10.83 2.40 -17.42
N VAL A 200 -11.03 1.09 -17.32
CA VAL A 200 -12.27 0.53 -16.76
C VAL A 200 -11.94 -0.52 -15.71
N HIS A 201 -12.42 -0.30 -14.49
CA HIS A 201 -12.45 -1.29 -13.42
C HIS A 201 -13.90 -1.69 -13.14
N LEU A 202 -14.23 -2.96 -13.43
CA LEU A 202 -15.53 -3.58 -13.19
C LEU A 202 -15.39 -4.70 -12.15
N GLN A 203 -15.98 -4.49 -10.98
CA GLN A 203 -16.22 -5.54 -10.00
C GLN A 203 -17.72 -5.82 -9.96
N VAL A 204 -18.12 -7.01 -10.36
CA VAL A 204 -19.54 -7.41 -10.51
C VAL A 204 -19.77 -8.79 -9.91
N VAL A 205 -20.99 -9.08 -9.45
CA VAL A 205 -21.36 -10.42 -8.99
C VAL A 205 -21.68 -11.28 -10.23
N ALA A 206 -21.46 -12.60 -10.14
CA ALA A 206 -21.64 -13.56 -11.24
C ALA A 206 -22.87 -13.37 -12.15
N PRO A 207 -24.12 -13.10 -11.68
CA PRO A 207 -25.25 -12.91 -12.58
C PRO A 207 -25.13 -11.66 -13.47
N HIS A 208 -24.48 -10.59 -13.02
CA HIS A 208 -24.16 -9.43 -13.86
C HIS A 208 -22.96 -9.68 -14.76
N GLY A 209 -22.01 -10.51 -14.34
CA GLY A 209 -20.92 -11.01 -15.19
C GLY A 209 -21.44 -11.73 -16.44
N ARG A 210 -22.51 -12.54 -16.32
CA ARG A 210 -23.19 -13.17 -17.46
C ARG A 210 -23.70 -12.17 -18.48
N LEU A 211 -24.05 -10.95 -18.07
CA LEU A 211 -24.59 -9.94 -18.97
C LEU A 211 -23.52 -9.27 -19.83
N LEU A 212 -22.22 -9.48 -19.55
CA LEU A 212 -21.15 -9.14 -20.47
C LEU A 212 -21.27 -9.95 -21.78
N SER A 213 -21.72 -11.21 -21.70
CA SER A 213 -21.98 -12.08 -22.88
C SER A 213 -23.13 -11.62 -23.80
N THR A 214 -23.90 -10.61 -23.38
CA THR A 214 -25.10 -10.20 -24.10
C THR A 214 -24.79 -9.16 -25.18
N ASN A 215 -25.53 -9.20 -26.28
CA ASN A 215 -25.45 -8.24 -27.40
C ASN A 215 -25.66 -6.76 -27.01
N LEU A 216 -25.95 -6.46 -25.74
CA LEU A 216 -26.21 -5.11 -25.22
C LEU A 216 -25.02 -4.15 -25.37
N TRP A 217 -23.80 -4.69 -25.43
CA TRP A 217 -22.57 -3.91 -25.57
C TRP A 217 -22.13 -3.68 -27.02
N ARG A 218 -22.83 -4.26 -28.01
CA ARG A 218 -22.46 -4.16 -29.44
C ARG A 218 -22.66 -2.75 -30.02
N TYR A 219 -23.36 -1.86 -29.33
CA TYR A 219 -23.54 -0.46 -29.73
C TYR A 219 -22.45 0.44 -29.11
N GLY A 220 -21.23 0.26 -29.60
CA GLY A 220 -20.06 1.04 -29.22
C GLY A 220 -18.82 0.18 -29.20
N SER A 221 -18.18 -0.03 -30.36
CA SER A 221 -16.85 -0.65 -30.41
C SER A 221 -15.95 0.01 -29.37
N PHE A 222 -15.30 -0.78 -28.53
CA PHE A 222 -14.38 -0.34 -27.48
C PHE A 222 -13.09 0.25 -28.09
N THR A 223 -13.24 1.33 -28.88
CA THR A 223 -12.20 1.87 -29.75
C THR A 223 -11.08 2.55 -28.98
N LEU A 224 -11.37 3.05 -27.77
CA LEU A 224 -10.42 3.74 -26.91
C LEU A 224 -9.98 2.91 -25.70
N LEU A 225 -10.54 1.70 -25.50
CA LEU A 225 -10.29 0.91 -24.30
C LEU A 225 -8.82 0.49 -24.26
N HIS A 226 -8.10 0.97 -23.25
CA HIS A 226 -6.67 0.76 -23.07
C HIS A 226 -6.40 -0.19 -21.91
N SER A 227 -7.12 -0.02 -20.80
CA SER A 227 -6.98 -0.84 -19.59
C SER A 227 -8.32 -1.37 -19.11
N LEU A 228 -8.40 -2.69 -18.90
CA LEU A 228 -9.57 -3.38 -18.36
C LEU A 228 -9.20 -4.20 -17.13
N GLN A 229 -9.84 -3.92 -16.00
CA GLN A 229 -9.80 -4.74 -14.78
C GLN A 229 -11.18 -5.32 -14.53
N LEU A 230 -11.29 -6.65 -14.61
CA LEU A 230 -12.54 -7.38 -14.43
C LEU A 230 -12.43 -8.32 -13.23
N HIS A 231 -13.25 -8.08 -12.22
CA HIS A 231 -13.38 -8.90 -11.02
C HIS A 231 -14.81 -9.45 -10.90
N ILE A 232 -14.97 -10.76 -10.91
CA ILE A 232 -16.27 -11.43 -10.79
C ILE A 232 -16.40 -12.07 -9.42
N ILE A 233 -17.24 -11.49 -8.56
CA ILE A 233 -17.50 -11.99 -7.19
C ILE A 233 -18.51 -13.13 -7.23
N ARG A 234 -18.26 -14.17 -6.42
CA ARG A 234 -19.14 -15.32 -6.27
C ARG A 234 -20.07 -15.14 -5.08
N HIS A 235 -21.34 -15.48 -5.29
CA HIS A 235 -22.29 -15.60 -4.20
C HIS A 235 -22.23 -17.02 -3.61
N SER A 236 -21.97 -17.15 -2.31
CA SER A 236 -21.77 -18.44 -1.62
C SER A 236 -22.94 -19.43 -1.72
N LYS A 237 -24.13 -18.95 -2.07
CA LYS A 237 -25.37 -19.75 -2.18
C LYS A 237 -25.82 -20.05 -3.62
N SER A 238 -25.04 -19.72 -4.64
CA SER A 238 -25.43 -20.02 -6.02
C SER A 238 -25.20 -21.50 -6.33
N PRO A 239 -26.25 -22.31 -6.61
CA PRO A 239 -26.05 -23.68 -7.05
C PRO A 239 -25.34 -23.68 -8.42
N SER A 240 -24.30 -24.51 -8.53
CA SER A 240 -23.74 -25.10 -9.76
C SER A 240 -23.83 -24.30 -11.07
N GLY A 241 -22.67 -23.81 -11.51
CA GLY A 241 -22.13 -24.16 -12.84
C GLY A 241 -22.92 -23.77 -14.08
N GLY A 242 -23.07 -22.47 -14.35
CA GLY A 242 -23.31 -22.02 -15.72
C GLY A 242 -22.04 -21.38 -16.26
N SER A 243 -21.39 -22.05 -17.21
CA SER A 243 -20.37 -21.45 -18.07
C SER A 243 -21.00 -20.30 -18.87
N PHE A 244 -20.31 -19.17 -18.99
CA PHE A 244 -20.75 -18.06 -19.83
C PHE A 244 -19.57 -17.48 -20.60
N VAL A 245 -19.83 -17.06 -21.83
CA VAL A 245 -18.83 -16.53 -22.75
C VAL A 245 -18.65 -15.04 -22.55
N ILE A 246 -17.42 -14.57 -22.39
CA ILE A 246 -17.09 -13.14 -22.41
C ILE A 246 -16.49 -12.84 -23.79
N ASP A 247 -17.34 -12.51 -24.76
CA ASP A 247 -16.97 -12.11 -26.13
C ASP A 247 -17.01 -10.59 -26.35
N THR A 248 -17.47 -9.85 -25.35
CA THR A 248 -17.78 -8.42 -25.41
C THR A 248 -16.61 -7.58 -25.89
N PHE A 249 -15.40 -7.96 -25.48
CA PHE A 249 -14.20 -7.13 -25.59
C PHE A 249 -13.27 -7.57 -26.73
N HIS A 250 -13.67 -8.57 -27.54
CA HIS A 250 -12.89 -9.01 -28.69
C HIS A 250 -12.55 -7.85 -29.64
N ALA A 251 -13.51 -6.95 -29.87
CA ALA A 251 -13.38 -5.78 -30.75
C ALA A 251 -12.75 -4.54 -30.07
N ALA A 252 -11.77 -4.71 -29.18
CA ALA A 252 -11.08 -3.63 -28.46
C ALA A 252 -9.64 -3.42 -29.01
N PRO A 253 -9.43 -2.71 -30.13
CA PRO A 253 -8.15 -2.65 -30.84
C PRO A 253 -7.01 -1.91 -30.11
N ARG A 254 -7.32 -1.21 -29.00
CA ARG A 254 -6.34 -0.46 -28.20
C ARG A 254 -6.06 -1.08 -26.83
N LEU A 255 -6.67 -2.22 -26.53
CA LEU A 255 -6.53 -2.87 -25.23
C LEU A 255 -5.09 -3.37 -25.07
N ARG A 256 -4.39 -2.85 -24.06
CA ARG A 256 -3.00 -3.21 -23.75
C ARG A 256 -2.84 -3.79 -22.35
N VAL A 257 -3.68 -3.37 -21.40
CA VAL A 257 -3.63 -3.83 -20.01
C VAL A 257 -4.90 -4.61 -19.68
N LEU A 258 -4.74 -5.86 -19.25
CA LEU A 258 -5.86 -6.73 -18.88
C LEU A 258 -5.61 -7.37 -17.51
N SER A 259 -6.54 -7.19 -16.58
CA SER A 259 -6.56 -7.85 -15.28
C SER A 259 -7.85 -8.65 -15.10
N LEU A 260 -7.75 -9.95 -14.88
CA LEU A 260 -8.89 -10.86 -14.72
C LEU A 260 -8.90 -11.49 -13.33
N SER A 261 -10.08 -11.64 -12.71
CA SER A 261 -10.21 -12.33 -11.43
C SER A 261 -11.63 -12.87 -11.17
N GLY A 262 -11.74 -14.00 -10.48
CA GLY A 262 -12.99 -14.70 -10.16
C GLY A 262 -13.63 -15.58 -11.27
N ILE A 263 -12.98 -15.78 -12.42
CA ILE A 263 -13.52 -16.51 -13.60
C ILE A 263 -13.27 -18.03 -13.45
N ARG A 264 -14.28 -18.87 -13.78
CA ARG A 264 -14.23 -20.35 -13.64
C ARG A 264 -14.00 -21.13 -14.93
N ASP A 265 -14.52 -20.62 -16.04
CA ASP A 265 -14.52 -21.35 -17.31
C ASP A 265 -13.90 -20.47 -18.39
N TYR A 266 -12.85 -21.03 -18.96
CA TYR A 266 -11.78 -20.32 -19.64
C TYR A 266 -11.74 -20.57 -21.14
N SER A 267 -12.43 -21.63 -21.56
CA SER A 267 -12.76 -21.94 -22.95
C SER A 267 -13.56 -20.83 -23.64
N ASN A 268 -14.09 -19.90 -22.84
CA ASN A 268 -15.18 -19.01 -23.21
C ASN A 268 -14.82 -17.52 -23.06
N VAL A 269 -13.53 -17.16 -23.12
CA VAL A 269 -13.08 -15.77 -22.98
C VAL A 269 -12.36 -15.32 -24.25
N ASP A 270 -12.92 -14.34 -24.95
CA ASP A 270 -12.40 -13.83 -26.22
C ASP A 270 -11.95 -12.36 -26.08
N PHE A 271 -10.64 -12.17 -26.01
CA PHE A 271 -9.97 -10.88 -25.94
C PHE A 271 -8.94 -10.76 -27.08
N PRO A 272 -8.51 -9.53 -27.44
CA PRO A 272 -7.41 -9.34 -28.38
C PRO A 272 -6.05 -9.61 -27.71
N TRP A 273 -5.77 -10.89 -27.42
CA TRP A 273 -4.62 -11.35 -26.64
C TRP A 273 -3.26 -10.93 -27.20
N THR A 274 -3.13 -10.89 -28.53
CA THR A 274 -1.86 -10.66 -29.21
C THR A 274 -1.30 -9.25 -29.06
N GLN A 275 -2.13 -8.26 -28.72
CA GLN A 275 -1.71 -6.85 -28.57
C GLN A 275 -1.56 -6.41 -27.10
N LEU A 276 -1.83 -7.31 -26.14
CA LEU A 276 -1.69 -7.02 -24.73
C LEU A 276 -0.20 -6.84 -24.38
N THR A 277 0.12 -5.76 -23.67
CA THR A 277 1.47 -5.51 -23.15
C THR A 277 1.59 -5.97 -21.71
N LYS A 278 0.51 -5.85 -20.92
CA LYS A 278 0.47 -6.19 -19.49
C LYS A 278 -0.72 -7.08 -19.16
N TYR A 279 -0.44 -8.21 -18.53
CA TYR A 279 -1.45 -9.20 -18.15
C TYR A 279 -1.38 -9.54 -16.65
N THR A 280 -2.55 -9.63 -16.01
CA THR A 280 -2.69 -10.02 -14.60
C THR A 280 -3.91 -10.94 -14.48
N GLU A 281 -3.75 -12.05 -13.78
CA GLU A 281 -4.81 -13.01 -13.54
C GLU A 281 -4.81 -13.48 -12.09
N ARG A 282 -5.93 -13.31 -11.40
CA ARG A 282 -6.14 -13.77 -10.04
C ARG A 282 -7.37 -14.65 -9.93
N ASN A 283 -7.22 -15.92 -10.30
CA ASN A 283 -8.35 -16.84 -10.37
C ASN A 283 -8.16 -18.10 -9.54
N VAL A 284 -9.30 -18.61 -9.07
CA VAL A 284 -9.38 -19.76 -8.17
C VAL A 284 -9.43 -21.09 -8.92
N ASP A 285 -9.59 -21.05 -10.25
CA ASP A 285 -9.79 -22.25 -11.07
C ASP A 285 -8.76 -22.25 -12.22
N PHE A 286 -8.38 -23.44 -12.69
CA PHE A 286 -7.30 -23.74 -13.63
C PHE A 286 -7.48 -23.06 -14.99
N ASP A 287 -6.53 -22.22 -15.46
CA ASP A 287 -6.06 -22.15 -16.88
C ASP A 287 -5.14 -20.96 -17.24
N GLY A 288 -4.83 -20.03 -16.33
CA GLY A 288 -4.10 -18.81 -16.72
C GLY A 288 -2.76 -19.03 -17.43
N LEU A 289 -2.07 -20.12 -17.07
CA LEU A 289 -0.83 -20.56 -17.69
C LEU A 289 -1.06 -21.14 -19.10
N ASN A 290 -2.19 -21.80 -19.33
CA ASN A 290 -2.54 -22.30 -20.65
C ASN A 290 -2.79 -21.17 -21.64
N ARG A 291 -3.13 -19.95 -21.22
CA ARG A 291 -3.30 -18.79 -22.11
C ARG A 291 -2.01 -18.08 -22.51
N LEU A 292 -0.87 -18.42 -21.89
CA LEU A 292 0.39 -17.78 -22.21
C LEU A 292 0.72 -17.89 -23.72
N HIS A 293 0.35 -18.98 -24.39
CA HIS A 293 0.55 -19.13 -25.84
C HIS A 293 -0.15 -18.07 -26.71
N GLN A 294 -1.20 -17.42 -26.20
CA GLN A 294 -1.96 -16.40 -26.93
C GLN A 294 -1.32 -15.00 -26.82
N LEU A 295 -0.46 -14.78 -25.82
CA LEU A 295 0.10 -13.49 -25.43
C LEU A 295 1.35 -13.08 -26.24
N LYS A 296 1.33 -13.23 -27.56
CA LYS A 296 2.52 -13.13 -28.44
C LYS A 296 3.38 -11.86 -28.26
N ASN A 297 2.78 -10.69 -27.96
CA ASN A 297 3.51 -9.42 -27.78
C ASN A 297 3.52 -8.92 -26.32
N CYS A 298 3.19 -9.78 -25.35
CA CYS A 298 3.16 -9.36 -23.95
C CYS A 298 4.58 -9.14 -23.41
N GLU A 299 4.83 -7.93 -22.91
CA GLU A 299 6.12 -7.55 -22.33
C GLU A 299 6.16 -7.85 -20.83
N GLU A 300 5.02 -7.80 -20.14
CA GLU A 300 4.95 -7.96 -18.69
C GLU A 300 3.74 -8.80 -18.27
N VAL A 301 4.00 -9.92 -17.62
CA VAL A 301 2.99 -10.73 -16.93
C VAL A 301 3.21 -10.53 -15.43
N GLU A 302 2.47 -9.58 -14.88
CA GLU A 302 2.73 -9.08 -13.52
C GLU A 302 2.30 -10.01 -12.41
N HIS A 303 1.25 -10.81 -12.62
CA HIS A 303 0.69 -11.65 -11.56
C HIS A 303 -0.21 -12.71 -12.17
N ILE A 304 0.17 -13.98 -12.10
CA ILE A 304 -0.71 -15.12 -12.35
C ILE A 304 -0.83 -15.88 -11.04
N SER A 305 -1.95 -15.73 -10.34
CA SER A 305 -2.24 -16.53 -9.16
C SER A 305 -3.20 -17.68 -9.48
N LYS A 306 -2.87 -18.87 -9.01
CA LYS A 306 -3.68 -20.08 -9.08
C LYS A 306 -4.11 -20.49 -7.68
N PHE A 307 -5.40 -20.72 -7.45
CA PHE A 307 -5.86 -21.41 -6.23
C PHE A 307 -6.30 -22.84 -6.59
N GLY A 308 -6.16 -23.78 -5.65
CA GLY A 308 -6.87 -25.07 -5.70
C GLY A 308 -6.12 -26.31 -6.22
N SER A 309 -6.63 -27.45 -5.76
CA SER A 309 -6.19 -28.83 -6.04
C SER A 309 -6.78 -29.35 -7.37
N VAL A 310 -6.08 -30.28 -8.03
CA VAL A 310 -6.44 -31.11 -9.22
C VAL A 310 -5.65 -30.83 -10.51
N VAL A 311 -4.74 -31.74 -10.89
CA VAL A 311 -4.17 -32.02 -12.24
C VAL A 311 -3.97 -30.82 -13.19
N MET A 312 -2.71 -30.43 -13.46
CA MET A 312 -2.39 -29.59 -14.61
C MET A 312 -2.72 -30.34 -15.91
N GLU A 313 -3.62 -29.80 -16.73
CA GLU A 313 -3.57 -30.08 -18.17
C GLU A 313 -2.23 -29.58 -18.72
N ARG A 314 -1.63 -30.32 -19.65
CA ARG A 314 -0.31 -29.96 -20.22
C ARG A 314 -0.38 -28.56 -20.80
N VAL A 315 0.45 -27.65 -20.26
CA VAL A 315 0.60 -26.31 -20.82
C VAL A 315 1.10 -26.45 -22.25
N PRO A 316 0.45 -25.79 -23.24
CA PRO A 316 0.88 -25.86 -24.62
C PRO A 316 2.26 -25.21 -24.79
N GLU A 317 3.04 -25.70 -25.76
CA GLU A 317 4.32 -25.08 -26.12
C GLU A 317 4.12 -23.60 -26.40
N THR A 318 4.80 -22.77 -25.61
CA THR A 318 4.58 -21.34 -25.55
C THR A 318 5.90 -20.62 -25.75
N TYR A 319 5.97 -19.80 -26.79
CA TYR A 319 7.11 -18.95 -27.10
C TYR A 319 6.71 -17.47 -26.97
N LEU A 320 7.29 -16.78 -25.99
CA LEU A 320 7.03 -15.35 -25.76
C LEU A 320 8.35 -14.56 -25.81
N PRO A 321 8.70 -13.98 -26.97
CA PRO A 321 10.00 -13.37 -27.18
C PRO A 321 10.18 -12.04 -26.45
N CYS A 322 9.09 -11.36 -26.07
CA CYS A 322 9.13 -10.01 -25.49
C CYS A 322 8.95 -9.99 -23.97
N LEU A 323 8.64 -11.13 -23.34
CA LEU A 323 8.26 -11.17 -21.93
C LEU A 323 9.47 -10.90 -21.02
N ARG A 324 9.43 -9.81 -20.25
CA ARG A 324 10.49 -9.35 -19.34
C ARG A 324 10.26 -9.77 -17.89
N SER A 325 9.00 -9.81 -17.45
CA SER A 325 8.64 -10.14 -16.07
C SER A 325 7.56 -11.21 -16.05
N LEU A 326 7.78 -12.26 -15.26
CA LEU A 326 6.83 -13.33 -15.00
C LEU A 326 6.68 -13.52 -13.49
N PHE A 327 5.45 -13.35 -13.01
CA PHE A 327 5.09 -13.65 -11.63
C PHE A 327 4.05 -14.76 -11.58
N VAL A 328 4.34 -15.80 -10.80
CA VAL A 328 3.45 -16.93 -10.59
C VAL A 328 3.31 -17.19 -9.09
N GLU A 329 2.06 -17.23 -8.61
CA GLU A 329 1.73 -17.52 -7.21
C GLU A 329 0.71 -18.66 -7.14
N PHE A 330 0.93 -19.58 -6.20
CA PHE A 330 0.04 -20.70 -5.95
C PHE A 330 -0.56 -20.54 -4.56
N HIS A 331 -1.87 -20.66 -4.43
CA HIS A 331 -2.57 -20.59 -3.15
C HIS A 331 -3.17 -21.95 -2.83
N THR A 332 -2.80 -22.50 -1.68
CA THR A 332 -3.38 -23.71 -1.11
C THR A 332 -4.37 -23.32 -0.02
N GLU A 333 -5.63 -23.75 -0.16
CA GLU A 333 -6.63 -23.61 0.92
C GLU A 333 -6.64 -24.85 1.85
N PHE A 334 -5.90 -25.91 1.51
CA PHE A 334 -5.93 -27.18 2.25
C PHE A 334 -4.55 -27.84 2.32
N ASP A 335 -3.88 -27.71 3.48
CA ASP A 335 -2.64 -28.42 3.83
C ASP A 335 -2.81 -29.93 4.02
N GLN A 336 -4.03 -30.48 3.88
CA GLN A 336 -4.33 -31.88 4.24
C GLN A 336 -4.27 -32.90 3.09
N TRP A 337 -4.00 -32.47 1.85
CA TRP A 337 -3.91 -33.38 0.70
C TRP A 337 -2.58 -33.17 -0.06
N LEU A 338 -1.47 -33.59 0.55
CA LEU A 338 -0.11 -33.43 0.00
C LEU A 338 0.24 -34.43 -1.13
N ASP A 339 -0.50 -35.52 -1.32
CA ASP A 339 0.03 -36.67 -2.09
C ASP A 339 -0.35 -36.72 -3.59
N GLN A 340 -1.06 -35.71 -4.13
CA GLN A 340 -1.54 -35.74 -5.54
C GLN A 340 -1.08 -34.53 -6.40
N TRP A 341 -0.02 -33.83 -6.02
CA TRP A 341 0.52 -32.68 -6.78
C TRP A 341 1.40 -33.10 -7.96
N LEU A 342 0.85 -33.89 -8.90
CA LEU A 342 1.59 -34.41 -10.07
C LEU A 342 1.85 -33.37 -11.19
N GLY A 343 1.41 -32.12 -11.05
CA GLY A 343 1.39 -31.15 -12.16
C GLY A 343 2.54 -30.13 -12.22
N ILE A 344 3.12 -29.74 -11.08
CA ILE A 344 4.01 -28.55 -11.02
C ILE A 344 5.32 -28.75 -11.79
N HIS A 345 5.84 -29.99 -11.84
CA HIS A 345 7.06 -30.31 -12.59
C HIS A 345 6.98 -29.94 -14.08
N SER A 346 5.77 -30.01 -14.66
CA SER A 346 5.53 -29.81 -16.10
C SER A 346 5.27 -28.35 -16.49
N LEU A 347 5.20 -27.42 -15.53
CA LEU A 347 4.90 -26.01 -15.81
C LEU A 347 5.94 -25.38 -16.73
N PHE A 348 7.21 -25.65 -16.44
CA PHE A 348 8.33 -25.00 -17.10
C PHE A 348 8.70 -25.68 -18.41
N ASP A 349 8.36 -26.96 -18.61
CA ASP A 349 8.75 -27.75 -19.79
C ASP A 349 8.32 -27.14 -21.15
N PRO A 350 7.11 -26.58 -21.32
CA PRO A 350 6.66 -26.03 -22.60
C PRO A 350 6.98 -24.54 -22.81
N LEU A 351 7.54 -23.85 -21.81
CA LEU A 351 7.76 -22.39 -21.87
C LEU A 351 9.11 -22.06 -22.49
N THR A 352 9.17 -21.10 -23.41
CA THR A 352 10.43 -20.54 -23.93
C THR A 352 10.34 -19.01 -23.93
N LEU A 353 11.10 -18.38 -23.03
CA LEU A 353 10.96 -16.96 -22.68
C LEU A 353 12.32 -16.23 -22.76
N PRO A 354 12.85 -15.92 -23.95
CA PRO A 354 14.24 -15.48 -24.12
C PRO A 354 14.55 -14.08 -23.55
N ALA A 355 13.57 -13.18 -23.48
CA ALA A 355 13.76 -11.82 -22.97
C ALA A 355 13.53 -11.68 -21.44
N LEU A 356 13.31 -12.79 -20.72
CA LEU A 356 12.95 -12.76 -19.32
C LEU A 356 14.07 -12.20 -18.44
N GLN A 357 13.75 -11.19 -17.63
CA GLN A 357 14.65 -10.51 -16.70
C GLN A 357 14.23 -10.68 -15.24
N CYS A 358 12.93 -10.80 -14.97
CA CYS A 358 12.38 -10.92 -13.63
C CYS A 358 11.51 -12.17 -13.52
N LEU A 359 11.82 -13.05 -12.57
CA LEU A 359 11.07 -14.26 -12.31
C LEU A 359 10.66 -14.30 -10.84
N TYR A 360 9.36 -14.33 -10.58
CA TYR A 360 8.79 -14.41 -9.24
C TYR A 360 7.97 -15.69 -9.10
N LEU A 361 8.33 -16.51 -8.12
CA LEU A 361 7.70 -17.79 -7.82
C LEU A 361 7.28 -17.79 -6.35
N ARG A 362 5.97 -17.92 -6.06
CA ARG A 362 5.46 -17.96 -4.68
C ARG A 362 4.54 -19.16 -4.42
N ALA A 363 4.72 -19.76 -3.24
CA ALA A 363 3.89 -20.82 -2.65
C ALA A 363 3.71 -22.07 -3.52
N PHE A 364 4.79 -22.45 -4.22
CA PHE A 364 4.91 -23.72 -4.93
C PHE A 364 4.94 -24.89 -3.94
N TYR A 365 4.66 -26.11 -4.41
CA TYR A 365 4.86 -27.38 -3.69
C TYR A 365 5.56 -28.37 -4.63
N GLY A 366 6.44 -29.22 -4.11
CA GLY A 366 7.20 -30.20 -4.90
C GLY A 366 8.48 -29.68 -5.57
N ASP A 367 9.31 -30.60 -6.06
CA ASP A 367 10.61 -30.29 -6.69
C ASP A 367 10.50 -29.88 -8.17
N TYR A 368 10.34 -28.59 -8.46
CA TYR A 368 10.36 -28.05 -9.84
C TYR A 368 11.77 -27.68 -10.33
N THR A 369 12.83 -28.02 -9.58
CA THR A 369 14.16 -27.48 -9.87
C THR A 369 14.70 -27.90 -11.23
N ARG A 370 14.52 -29.17 -11.58
CA ARG A 370 14.89 -29.72 -12.88
C ARG A 370 14.13 -29.07 -14.04
N GLY A 371 12.82 -28.86 -13.88
CA GLY A 371 11.99 -28.20 -14.88
C GLY A 371 12.43 -26.74 -15.10
N LEU A 372 12.73 -26.04 -14.00
CA LEU A 372 13.23 -24.67 -14.03
C LEU A 372 14.62 -24.58 -14.69
N ALA A 373 15.55 -25.48 -14.35
CA ALA A 373 16.87 -25.54 -14.98
C ALA A 373 16.78 -25.77 -16.49
N ASN A 374 15.98 -26.75 -16.92
CA ASN A 374 15.71 -27.02 -18.34
C ASN A 374 15.10 -25.79 -19.05
N PHE A 375 14.21 -25.08 -18.37
CA PHE A 375 13.61 -23.86 -18.89
C PHE A 375 14.61 -22.72 -19.09
N ILE A 376 15.51 -22.50 -18.13
CA ILE A 376 16.56 -21.46 -18.24
C ILE A 376 17.51 -21.81 -19.38
N ILE A 377 17.94 -23.07 -19.47
CA ILE A 377 18.81 -23.56 -20.55
C ILE A 377 18.13 -23.40 -21.91
N ARG A 378 16.85 -23.77 -22.02
CA ARG A 378 16.10 -23.67 -23.29
C ARG A 378 15.83 -22.22 -23.68
N SER A 379 15.49 -21.36 -22.71
CA SER A 379 15.14 -19.96 -22.98
C SER A 379 16.37 -19.08 -23.19
N GLN A 380 17.54 -19.45 -22.66
CA GLN A 380 18.77 -18.63 -22.70
C GLN A 380 18.51 -17.21 -22.17
N CYS A 381 17.66 -17.10 -21.14
CA CYS A 381 17.21 -15.83 -20.59
C CYS A 381 18.25 -15.23 -19.62
N ASN A 382 18.34 -13.90 -19.60
CA ASN A 382 19.25 -13.15 -18.72
C ASN A 382 18.49 -12.62 -17.49
N ILE A 383 18.21 -13.51 -16.55
CA ILE A 383 17.48 -13.18 -15.32
C ILE A 383 18.34 -12.28 -14.43
N ARG A 384 17.81 -11.10 -14.10
CA ARG A 384 18.38 -10.10 -13.19
C ARG A 384 17.77 -10.16 -11.80
N LYS A 385 16.47 -10.45 -11.73
CA LYS A 385 15.73 -10.56 -10.47
C LYS A 385 15.05 -11.91 -10.34
N PHE A 386 15.35 -12.61 -9.26
CA PHE A 386 14.77 -13.91 -8.94
C PHE A 386 14.20 -13.88 -7.53
N VAL A 387 12.89 -14.16 -7.44
CA VAL A 387 12.17 -14.21 -6.19
C VAL A 387 11.55 -15.59 -6.03
N LEU A 388 11.89 -16.27 -4.94
CA LEU A 388 11.40 -17.58 -4.62
C LEU A 388 10.88 -17.64 -3.18
N HIS A 389 9.56 -17.63 -3.03
CA HIS A 389 8.93 -17.81 -1.72
C HIS A 389 8.26 -19.17 -1.64
N HIS A 390 8.75 -20.07 -0.77
CA HIS A 390 8.32 -21.47 -0.77
C HIS A 390 8.16 -22.05 0.64
N PRO A 391 7.08 -22.80 0.95
CA PRO A 391 6.96 -23.58 2.19
C PRO A 391 7.73 -24.94 2.24
N CYS A 392 8.56 -25.34 1.26
CA CYS A 392 8.96 -26.76 1.12
C CYS A 392 10.20 -27.16 1.91
N ARG A 393 10.07 -28.33 2.51
CA ARG A 393 11.16 -29.17 3.03
C ARG A 393 11.88 -30.00 1.94
N GLU A 394 11.44 -29.91 0.69
CA GLU A 394 11.79 -30.87 -0.39
C GLU A 394 12.82 -30.38 -1.42
N ILE A 395 13.11 -29.07 -1.52
CA ILE A 395 14.15 -28.59 -2.45
C ILE A 395 15.52 -28.85 -1.84
N THR A 396 16.33 -29.68 -2.51
CA THR A 396 17.69 -29.92 -2.04
C THR A 396 18.59 -28.70 -2.30
N PRO A 397 19.53 -28.39 -1.40
CA PRO A 397 20.47 -27.28 -1.58
C PRO A 397 21.32 -27.38 -2.86
N SER A 398 21.64 -28.60 -3.28
CA SER A 398 22.34 -28.90 -4.54
C SER A 398 21.54 -28.45 -5.75
N SER A 399 20.24 -28.76 -5.78
CA SER A 399 19.38 -28.39 -6.91
C SER A 399 19.20 -26.88 -7.05
N LEU A 400 19.06 -26.14 -5.94
CA LEU A 400 19.01 -24.68 -6.01
C LEU A 400 20.34 -24.08 -6.48
N SER A 401 21.46 -24.66 -6.04
CA SER A 401 22.80 -24.22 -6.47
C SER A 401 22.98 -24.38 -7.98
N GLU A 402 22.48 -25.49 -8.55
CA GLU A 402 22.48 -25.73 -10.00
C GLU A 402 21.67 -24.67 -10.76
N ILE A 403 20.49 -24.29 -10.25
CA ILE A 403 19.67 -23.22 -10.86
C ILE A 403 20.39 -21.87 -10.81
N LEU A 404 20.99 -21.52 -9.67
CA LEU A 404 21.69 -20.24 -9.51
C LEU A 404 22.95 -20.16 -10.39
N ARG A 405 23.62 -21.29 -10.69
CA ARG A 405 24.72 -21.34 -11.68
C ARG A 405 24.27 -20.92 -13.08
N LEU A 406 23.02 -21.23 -13.44
CA LEU A 406 22.45 -20.87 -14.74
C LEU A 406 22.04 -19.38 -14.83
N MET A 407 22.15 -18.60 -13.75
CA MET A 407 21.77 -17.19 -13.69
C MET A 407 22.94 -16.27 -13.28
N PRO A 408 24.04 -16.21 -14.04
CA PRO A 408 25.24 -15.46 -13.62
C PRO A 408 25.04 -13.94 -13.56
N LEU A 409 24.04 -13.39 -14.25
CA LEU A 409 23.75 -11.96 -14.33
C LEU A 409 22.76 -11.46 -13.26
N LEU A 410 22.48 -12.29 -12.25
CA LEU A 410 21.51 -11.97 -11.20
C LEU A 410 22.02 -10.83 -10.31
N THR A 411 21.20 -9.78 -10.16
CA THR A 411 21.46 -8.60 -9.31
C THR A 411 20.61 -8.60 -8.04
N ASP A 412 19.42 -9.20 -8.10
CA ASP A 412 18.43 -9.19 -7.03
C ASP A 412 17.96 -10.63 -6.73
N LEU A 413 18.18 -11.08 -5.50
CA LEU A 413 17.77 -12.40 -5.03
C LEU A 413 16.91 -12.28 -3.77
N ASP A 414 15.69 -12.82 -3.81
CA ASP A 414 14.81 -12.94 -2.65
C ASP A 414 14.39 -14.40 -2.49
N ILE A 415 14.81 -15.07 -1.41
CA ILE A 415 14.47 -16.48 -1.18
C ILE A 415 13.92 -16.67 0.24
N SER A 416 12.82 -17.42 0.36
CA SER A 416 12.34 -17.90 1.66
C SER A 416 12.68 -19.35 1.99
N HIS A 417 12.78 -19.63 3.30
CA HIS A 417 13.06 -20.96 3.87
C HIS A 417 14.38 -21.58 3.37
N VAL A 418 15.44 -20.79 3.32
CA VAL A 418 16.76 -21.23 2.83
C VAL A 418 17.42 -22.19 3.83
N VAL A 419 17.85 -23.36 3.34
CA VAL A 419 18.64 -24.35 4.10
C VAL A 419 20.08 -23.86 4.30
N CYS A 420 20.69 -24.16 5.45
CA CYS A 420 21.99 -23.61 5.88
C CYS A 420 23.15 -23.75 4.86
N SER A 421 23.13 -24.75 3.98
CA SER A 421 24.21 -25.01 3.01
C SER A 421 24.24 -24.05 1.81
N ILE A 422 23.16 -23.34 1.49
CA ILE A 422 23.17 -22.34 0.40
C ILE A 422 23.99 -21.11 0.82
N TYR A 423 24.01 -20.78 2.11
CA TYR A 423 24.68 -19.59 2.61
C TYR A 423 26.21 -19.66 2.46
N SER A 424 26.82 -20.84 2.64
CA SER A 424 28.26 -21.02 2.40
C SER A 424 28.63 -20.85 0.93
N ILE A 425 27.71 -21.17 0.01
CA ILE A 425 27.96 -21.13 -1.44
C ILE A 425 27.76 -19.70 -1.98
N LEU A 426 26.89 -18.91 -1.34
CA LEU A 426 26.72 -17.48 -1.61
C LEU A 426 27.83 -16.62 -0.96
N SER A 427 28.82 -17.21 -0.29
CA SER A 427 29.95 -16.48 0.28
C SER A 427 30.84 -15.85 -0.79
N ALA A 428 31.63 -14.83 -0.43
CA ALA A 428 32.66 -14.26 -1.29
C ALA A 428 33.88 -15.20 -1.42
N ASP A 429 34.10 -16.02 -0.39
CA ASP A 429 35.28 -16.89 -0.24
C ASP A 429 35.05 -18.32 -0.80
N ALA A 430 33.91 -18.55 -1.45
CA ALA A 430 33.62 -19.82 -2.10
C ALA A 430 34.55 -20.03 -3.31
N GLU A 431 35.04 -21.25 -3.51
CA GLU A 431 35.87 -21.61 -4.68
C GLU A 431 35.16 -21.32 -6.01
N GLU A 432 33.83 -21.49 -6.04
CA GLU A 432 32.94 -21.10 -7.13
C GLU A 432 31.80 -20.21 -6.60
N PRO A 433 31.96 -18.88 -6.62
CA PRO A 433 30.92 -17.98 -6.12
C PRO A 433 29.73 -17.99 -7.09
N LEU A 434 28.57 -18.44 -6.61
CA LEU A 434 27.31 -18.33 -7.36
C LEU A 434 26.87 -16.87 -7.44
N VAL A 435 26.20 -16.50 -8.54
CA VAL A 435 25.62 -15.15 -8.75
C VAL A 435 26.61 -14.02 -8.40
N PRO A 436 27.72 -13.87 -9.15
CA PRO A 436 28.79 -12.93 -8.80
C PRO A 436 28.35 -11.46 -8.85
N LEU A 437 27.34 -11.11 -9.66
CA LEU A 437 26.86 -9.72 -9.81
C LEU A 437 25.75 -9.33 -8.81
N LEU A 438 25.54 -10.13 -7.77
CA LEU A 438 24.46 -9.91 -6.80
C LEU A 438 24.70 -8.62 -5.98
N GLU A 439 23.73 -7.71 -6.00
CA GLU A 439 23.78 -6.42 -5.27
C GLU A 439 22.73 -6.35 -4.15
N ARG A 440 21.58 -7.01 -4.32
CA ARG A 440 20.49 -7.03 -3.35
C ARG A 440 20.13 -8.46 -2.96
N LEU A 441 20.14 -8.72 -1.66
CA LEU A 441 19.82 -10.03 -1.10
C LEU A 441 18.75 -9.91 -0.01
N GLU A 442 17.63 -10.61 -0.21
CA GLU A 442 16.59 -10.80 0.80
C GLU A 442 16.44 -12.28 1.15
N LEU A 443 16.47 -12.59 2.44
CA LEU A 443 16.39 -13.96 2.93
C LEU A 443 15.34 -14.09 4.03
N GLN A 444 14.65 -15.22 4.08
CA GLN A 444 13.81 -15.60 5.21
C GLN A 444 14.38 -16.87 5.86
N SER A 445 14.73 -16.78 7.14
CA SER A 445 15.34 -17.87 7.91
C SER A 445 14.60 -18.14 9.22
N GLU A 446 14.56 -19.41 9.61
CA GLU A 446 14.00 -19.84 10.90
C GLU A 446 15.02 -19.77 12.04
N ALA A 447 16.32 -19.86 11.72
CA ALA A 447 17.41 -19.87 12.69
C ALA A 447 18.68 -19.18 12.14
N VAL A 448 19.63 -18.95 13.03
CA VAL A 448 20.96 -18.42 12.70
C VAL A 448 21.94 -19.57 12.67
N SER A 449 22.56 -19.81 11.52
CA SER A 449 23.63 -20.79 11.38
C SER A 449 24.96 -20.09 11.11
N PRO A 450 26.11 -20.69 11.49
CA PRO A 450 27.44 -20.16 11.16
C PRO A 450 27.60 -19.87 9.65
N SER A 451 26.91 -20.64 8.80
CA SER A 451 26.91 -20.44 7.36
C SER A 451 26.33 -19.09 6.94
N GLN A 452 25.37 -18.53 7.70
CA GLN A 452 24.83 -17.19 7.41
C GLN A 452 25.87 -16.09 7.61
N LEU A 453 26.79 -16.29 8.58
CA LEU A 453 27.92 -15.39 8.80
C LEU A 453 28.89 -15.39 7.60
N LEU A 454 28.94 -16.48 6.82
CA LEU A 454 29.80 -16.54 5.63
C LEU A 454 29.30 -15.63 4.50
N ILE A 455 28.01 -15.32 4.42
CA ILE A 455 27.49 -14.32 3.45
C ILE A 455 27.96 -12.91 3.83
N VAL A 456 28.22 -12.65 5.11
CA VAL A 456 28.70 -11.35 5.60
C VAL A 456 29.97 -10.92 4.88
N SER A 457 30.84 -11.86 4.48
CA SER A 457 32.00 -11.59 3.61
C SER A 457 31.67 -10.75 2.37
N ARG A 458 30.57 -11.03 1.65
CA ARG A 458 30.13 -10.27 0.46
C ARG A 458 29.66 -8.86 0.75
N PHE A 459 29.23 -8.59 1.98
CA PHE A 459 28.84 -7.25 2.41
C PHE A 459 30.07 -6.38 2.74
N HIS A 460 31.18 -6.99 3.16
CA HIS A 460 32.40 -6.28 3.54
C HIS A 460 33.39 -6.12 2.39
N ALA A 461 33.55 -7.15 1.56
CA ALA A 461 34.50 -7.16 0.47
C ALA A 461 33.82 -7.68 -0.81
N GLY A 462 34.04 -7.00 -1.93
CA GLY A 462 33.88 -7.67 -3.23
C GLY A 462 34.91 -8.77 -3.29
N GLY A 463 34.47 -10.03 -3.36
CA GLY A 463 35.37 -11.18 -3.29
C GLY A 463 36.46 -11.14 -4.38
N PRO A 464 37.56 -11.90 -4.20
CA PRO A 464 38.46 -12.19 -5.32
C PRO A 464 37.65 -12.79 -6.48
N ASN A 465 38.04 -12.50 -7.73
CA ASN A 465 37.39 -12.96 -8.97
C ASN A 465 36.17 -12.15 -9.47
N GLY A 466 36.04 -10.88 -9.10
CA GLY A 466 35.03 -9.99 -9.71
C GLY A 466 33.61 -10.14 -9.16
N VAL A 467 33.49 -10.64 -7.93
CA VAL A 467 32.22 -10.70 -7.19
C VAL A 467 31.84 -9.30 -6.69
N CYS A 468 30.64 -8.84 -7.04
CA CYS A 468 30.09 -7.58 -6.58
C CYS A 468 29.86 -7.60 -5.07
N ARG A 469 30.11 -6.45 -4.45
CA ARG A 469 29.75 -6.20 -3.05
C ARG A 469 28.24 -6.04 -2.94
N LEU A 470 27.63 -6.71 -1.96
CA LEU A 470 26.21 -6.52 -1.65
C LEU A 470 25.97 -5.09 -1.13
N GLN A 471 25.09 -4.37 -1.80
CA GLN A 471 24.68 -3.01 -1.43
C GLN A 471 23.50 -3.02 -0.46
N PHE A 472 22.64 -4.03 -0.58
CA PHE A 472 21.44 -4.17 0.23
C PHE A 472 21.29 -5.61 0.72
N GLY A 473 21.06 -5.76 2.02
CA GLY A 473 20.83 -7.05 2.66
C GLY A 473 19.63 -6.97 3.59
N ARG A 474 18.74 -7.96 3.51
CA ARG A 474 17.61 -8.08 4.43
C ARG A 474 17.44 -9.53 4.84
N ILE A 475 17.34 -9.77 6.15
CA ILE A 475 17.08 -11.10 6.70
C ILE A 475 15.84 -11.05 7.59
N ARG A 476 14.83 -11.86 7.24
CA ARG A 476 13.57 -11.98 7.95
C ARG A 476 13.57 -13.24 8.81
N PHE A 477 13.01 -13.15 10.01
CA PHE A 477 12.95 -14.24 10.97
C PHE A 477 11.52 -14.52 11.43
N LYS A 478 11.22 -15.78 11.71
CA LYS A 478 9.89 -16.21 12.20
C LYS A 478 9.56 -15.59 13.55
N HIS A 479 10.54 -15.61 14.46
CA HIS A 479 10.38 -15.15 15.83
C HIS A 479 11.29 -13.96 16.16
N PRO A 480 10.80 -12.95 16.92
CA PRO A 480 11.61 -11.82 17.36
C PRO A 480 12.83 -12.21 18.20
N SER A 481 12.74 -13.31 18.95
CA SER A 481 13.85 -13.86 19.74
C SER A 481 15.00 -14.31 18.84
N THR A 482 14.70 -15.00 17.74
CA THR A 482 15.68 -15.43 16.74
C THR A 482 16.30 -14.24 16.03
N CYS A 483 15.48 -13.24 15.63
CA CYS A 483 15.95 -12.01 15.01
C CYS A 483 16.98 -11.28 15.89
N ARG A 484 16.68 -11.16 17.20
CA ARG A 484 17.64 -10.57 18.15
C ARG A 484 18.91 -11.38 18.24
N LYS A 485 18.82 -12.72 18.39
CA LYS A 485 20.01 -13.57 18.44
C LYS A 485 20.89 -13.41 17.20
N ALA A 486 20.27 -13.33 16.02
CA ALA A 486 20.96 -13.09 14.75
C ALA A 486 21.74 -11.78 14.73
N LEU A 487 21.17 -10.71 15.29
CA LEU A 487 21.88 -9.44 15.41
C LEU A 487 23.15 -9.59 16.26
N PHE A 488 23.10 -10.33 17.38
CA PHE A 488 24.28 -10.58 18.20
C PHE A 488 25.36 -11.34 17.43
N ASP A 489 24.96 -12.36 16.68
CA ASP A 489 25.89 -13.20 15.95
C ASP A 489 26.51 -12.43 14.76
N LEU A 490 25.70 -11.67 14.00
CA LEU A 490 26.14 -10.87 12.83
C LEU A 490 27.04 -9.67 13.19
N GLU A 491 26.83 -9.05 14.34
CA GLU A 491 27.65 -7.95 14.84
C GLU A 491 28.85 -8.44 15.67
N GLU A 492 29.12 -9.76 15.69
CA GLU A 492 30.18 -10.41 16.46
C GLU A 492 30.13 -10.07 17.97
N TRP A 493 28.92 -9.92 18.49
CA TRP A 493 28.66 -9.71 19.91
C TRP A 493 28.63 -11.05 20.65
N ASN A 494 29.64 -11.90 20.42
CA ASN A 494 29.77 -13.21 21.05
C ASN A 494 29.63 -13.07 22.58
N VAL A 495 28.52 -13.57 23.11
CA VAL A 495 28.24 -13.59 24.55
C VAL A 495 28.60 -14.98 25.06
N SER A 496 29.54 -15.08 26.00
CA SER A 496 29.74 -16.35 26.70
C SER A 496 28.45 -16.66 27.48
N TYR A 497 27.92 -17.88 27.32
CA TYR A 497 26.68 -18.30 27.99
C TYR A 497 26.78 -18.25 29.53
N TYR A 498 28.00 -18.13 30.06
CA TYR A 498 28.33 -18.09 31.49
C TYR A 498 28.59 -16.69 32.04
N ASP A 499 28.35 -15.64 31.25
CA ASP A 499 28.54 -14.28 31.75
C ASP A 499 27.41 -13.90 32.74
N THR A 500 27.78 -13.86 34.01
CA THR A 500 26.89 -13.58 35.14
C THR A 500 26.30 -12.16 35.06
N GLU A 501 26.99 -11.21 34.44
CA GLU A 501 26.49 -9.86 34.23
C GLU A 501 25.35 -9.84 33.19
N PHE A 502 25.51 -10.53 32.06
CA PHE A 502 24.47 -10.60 31.03
C PHE A 502 23.19 -11.27 31.56
N SER A 503 23.33 -12.32 32.36
CA SER A 503 22.19 -13.03 32.96
C SER A 503 21.41 -12.12 33.90
N LYS A 504 22.11 -11.33 34.72
CA LYS A 504 21.50 -10.36 35.65
C LYS A 504 20.73 -9.26 34.90
N ILE A 505 21.36 -8.65 33.89
CA ILE A 505 20.76 -7.52 33.14
C ILE A 505 19.61 -8.01 32.24
N ARG A 506 19.73 -9.19 31.62
CA ARG A 506 18.62 -9.84 30.90
C ARG A 506 17.45 -10.16 31.84
N GLY A 507 17.76 -10.56 33.08
CA GLY A 507 16.79 -10.73 34.15
C GLY A 507 15.97 -9.47 34.43
N TRP A 508 16.61 -8.29 34.49
CA TRP A 508 15.89 -7.01 34.62
C TRP A 508 14.94 -6.75 33.46
N GLY A 509 15.39 -6.95 32.21
CA GLY A 509 14.54 -6.78 31.03
C GLY A 509 13.35 -7.74 30.97
N LYS A 510 13.54 -9.01 31.36
CA LYS A 510 12.47 -10.02 31.46
C LYS A 510 11.46 -9.66 32.55
N ASN A 511 11.94 -9.27 33.73
CA ASN A 511 11.09 -8.86 34.85
C ASN A 511 10.23 -7.65 34.48
N LEU A 512 10.83 -6.58 33.94
CA LEU A 512 10.08 -5.39 33.51
C LEU A 512 9.04 -5.73 32.43
N ARG A 513 9.38 -6.53 31.41
CA ARG A 513 8.40 -6.94 30.37
C ARG A 513 7.24 -7.73 30.96
N GLY A 514 7.52 -8.72 31.80
CA GLY A 514 6.47 -9.54 32.43
C GLY A 514 5.53 -8.70 33.30
N GLN A 515 6.08 -7.75 34.05
CA GLN A 515 5.30 -6.87 34.92
C GLN A 515 4.50 -5.80 34.14
N LEU A 516 5.03 -5.31 33.02
CA LEU A 516 4.40 -4.24 32.23
C LEU A 516 3.39 -4.73 31.18
N ASN A 517 3.59 -5.91 30.59
CA ASN A 517 2.75 -6.41 29.48
C ASN A 517 1.74 -7.48 29.89
N GLY A 518 1.75 -7.93 31.15
CA GLY A 518 0.77 -8.90 31.68
C GLY A 518 0.70 -10.23 30.93
N SER A 519 1.67 -10.53 30.07
CA SER A 519 1.71 -11.69 29.17
C SER A 519 3.03 -12.44 29.39
N GLY A 520 2.94 -13.46 30.21
CA GLY A 520 3.90 -14.55 30.27
C GLY A 520 3.11 -15.80 30.67
N ASP A 521 3.46 -16.94 30.09
CA ASP A 521 2.87 -18.28 30.27
C ASP A 521 2.99 -18.82 31.72
N SER A 522 2.69 -18.00 32.70
CA SER A 522 2.74 -18.25 34.13
C SER A 522 1.42 -17.73 34.70
N GLU A 523 0.46 -18.63 34.86
CA GLU A 523 -0.81 -18.38 35.54
C GLU A 523 -0.62 -17.85 36.98
N ASP A 524 0.60 -17.91 37.52
CA ASP A 524 0.93 -17.53 38.90
C ASP A 524 1.07 -16.00 39.13
N LEU A 525 1.24 -15.18 38.08
CA LEU A 525 1.53 -13.73 38.24
C LEU A 525 0.29 -12.83 38.31
N TYR A 526 -0.92 -13.36 38.10
CA TYR A 526 -2.14 -12.55 38.04
C TYR A 526 -2.67 -12.05 39.39
N ASN A 527 -2.05 -12.43 40.52
CA ASN A 527 -2.52 -12.10 41.87
C ASN A 527 -1.56 -11.21 42.71
N ILE A 528 -0.62 -10.50 42.10
CA ILE A 528 0.24 -9.56 42.86
C ILE A 528 -0.50 -8.24 43.11
N CYS A 529 -0.60 -7.82 44.38
CA CYS A 529 -1.18 -6.54 44.79
C CYS A 529 -0.47 -5.35 44.08
N PRO A 530 -1.20 -4.33 43.59
CA PRO A 530 -0.64 -3.18 42.87
C PRO A 530 0.55 -2.49 43.56
N ILE A 531 0.51 -2.40 44.89
CA ILE A 531 1.56 -1.79 45.72
C ILE A 531 2.86 -2.59 45.67
N VAL A 532 2.74 -3.93 45.71
CA VAL A 532 3.87 -4.85 45.61
C VAL A 532 4.46 -4.80 44.21
N LYS A 533 3.61 -4.77 43.19
CA LYS A 533 4.02 -4.62 41.78
C LYS A 533 4.81 -3.33 41.54
N PHE A 534 4.32 -2.19 42.04
CA PHE A 534 5.04 -0.92 41.93
C PHE A 534 6.36 -0.90 42.69
N SER A 535 6.40 -1.48 43.90
CA SER A 535 7.64 -1.57 44.70
C SER A 535 8.72 -2.41 44.00
N ILE A 536 8.33 -3.52 43.37
CA ILE A 536 9.25 -4.36 42.57
C ILE A 536 9.79 -3.56 41.38
N LEU A 537 8.92 -2.86 40.65
CA LEU A 537 9.35 -2.00 39.54
C LEU A 537 10.32 -0.91 40.01
N GLN A 538 10.05 -0.25 41.13
CA GLN A 538 10.94 0.76 41.69
C GLN A 538 12.32 0.19 42.03
N ALA A 539 12.38 -0.98 42.66
CA ALA A 539 13.63 -1.65 43.01
C ALA A 539 14.46 -2.01 41.76
N VAL A 540 13.80 -2.49 40.70
CA VAL A 540 14.46 -2.81 39.43
C VAL A 540 14.98 -1.54 38.75
N PHE A 541 14.20 -0.46 38.69
CA PHE A 541 14.65 0.82 38.14
C PHE A 541 15.85 1.40 38.92
N SER A 542 15.80 1.38 40.25
CA SER A 542 16.92 1.88 41.06
C SER A 542 18.19 1.04 40.84
N SER A 543 18.04 -0.27 40.62
CA SER A 543 19.15 -1.15 40.27
C SER A 543 19.75 -0.80 38.89
N ILE A 544 18.91 -0.47 37.91
CA ILE A 544 19.35 -0.06 36.56
C ILE A 544 20.01 1.31 36.58
N GLU A 545 19.47 2.28 37.33
CA GLU A 545 20.00 3.64 37.43
C GLU A 545 21.40 3.69 38.04
N ASN A 546 21.63 2.83 39.04
CA ASN A 546 22.92 2.68 39.71
C ASN A 546 23.92 1.83 38.90
N TYR A 547 23.47 1.12 37.87
CA TYR A 547 24.35 0.33 37.03
C TYR A 547 25.02 1.19 35.95
N ARG A 548 26.34 1.01 35.80
CA ARG A 548 27.13 1.69 34.77
C ARG A 548 27.31 0.77 33.57
N PHE A 549 26.54 1.02 32.52
CA PHE A 549 26.68 0.32 31.25
C PHE A 549 27.99 0.73 30.56
N MET A 550 28.90 -0.22 30.38
CA MET A 550 30.20 0.01 29.72
C MET A 550 30.13 -0.16 28.20
N ASN A 551 29.13 -0.88 27.69
CA ASN A 551 28.93 -1.13 26.28
C ASN A 551 27.43 -1.24 25.96
N VAL A 552 27.04 -0.79 24.77
CA VAL A 552 25.69 -0.86 24.22
C VAL A 552 25.18 -2.31 24.08
N ARG A 553 26.09 -3.30 23.90
CA ARG A 553 25.74 -4.74 23.82
C ARG A 553 24.87 -5.22 24.98
N LEU A 554 25.12 -4.70 26.20
CA LEU A 554 24.34 -5.00 27.41
C LEU A 554 22.93 -4.41 27.37
N LEU A 555 22.77 -3.24 26.73
CA LEU A 555 21.46 -2.61 26.53
C LEU A 555 20.64 -3.34 25.47
N TYR A 556 21.29 -3.84 24.40
CA TYR A 556 20.62 -4.68 23.40
C TYR A 556 20.21 -6.04 23.95
N SER A 557 21.08 -6.70 24.72
CA SER A 557 20.87 -8.09 25.15
C SER A 557 19.73 -8.20 26.16
N SER A 558 19.54 -7.15 26.95
CA SER A 558 18.45 -7.00 27.89
C SER A 558 17.19 -6.42 27.24
N GLY A 559 17.32 -5.69 26.13
CA GLY A 559 16.22 -4.97 25.49
C GLY A 559 15.63 -3.87 26.38
N LEU A 560 16.37 -3.37 27.38
CA LEU A 560 15.91 -2.35 28.32
C LEU A 560 15.51 -1.06 27.61
N HIS A 561 16.28 -0.63 26.61
CA HIS A 561 16.00 0.56 25.81
C HIS A 561 14.64 0.49 25.09
N ILE A 562 14.20 -0.70 24.62
CA ILE A 562 12.87 -0.92 24.04
C ILE A 562 11.79 -0.81 25.12
N VAL A 563 12.03 -1.44 26.28
CA VAL A 563 11.08 -1.43 27.41
C VAL A 563 10.85 -0.01 27.93
N MET A 564 11.92 0.79 28.04
CA MET A 564 11.82 2.20 28.44
C MET A 564 11.02 3.01 27.42
N LYS A 565 11.22 2.78 26.11
CA LYS A 565 10.44 3.44 25.05
C LYS A 565 8.96 3.04 25.09
N ASP A 566 8.68 1.75 25.20
CA ASP A 566 7.32 1.21 25.28
C ASP A 566 6.57 1.80 26.48
N LEU A 567 7.21 1.85 27.66
CA LEU A 567 6.66 2.46 28.87
C LEU A 567 6.28 3.94 28.70
N ILE A 568 7.07 4.71 27.94
CA ILE A 568 6.76 6.13 27.64
C ILE A 568 5.49 6.23 26.78
N SER A 569 5.29 5.29 25.86
CA SER A 569 4.12 5.28 24.95
C SER A 569 2.83 4.67 25.52
N LYS A 570 2.90 3.78 26.53
CA LYS A 570 1.72 3.09 27.08
C LYS A 570 0.75 4.02 27.78
N GLN A 571 -0.56 3.88 27.57
CA GLN A 571 -1.59 4.62 28.30
C GLN A 571 -1.86 4.02 29.69
N PRO A 572 -2.49 4.77 30.63
CA PRO A 572 -2.83 4.25 31.97
C PRO A 572 -3.67 2.96 31.98
N GLY A 573 -4.46 2.72 30.94
CA GLY A 573 -5.25 1.49 30.79
C GLY A 573 -4.45 0.27 30.32
N ASP A 574 -3.26 0.47 29.73
CA ASP A 574 -2.46 -0.60 29.13
C ASP A 574 -1.55 -1.29 30.15
N VAL A 575 -1.21 -0.60 31.25
CA VAL A 575 -0.35 -1.11 32.32
C VAL A 575 -1.24 -1.53 33.48
N GLY A 576 -1.97 -2.63 33.28
CA GLY A 576 -2.96 -3.14 34.23
C GLY A 576 -2.49 -3.02 35.69
N GLN A 577 -3.34 -2.36 36.50
CA GLN A 577 -3.23 -2.15 37.95
C GLN A 577 -2.33 -1.00 38.46
N LEU A 578 -1.63 -0.23 37.62
CA LEU A 578 -0.86 0.94 38.08
C LEU A 578 -1.67 2.25 38.02
N GLY A 579 -1.53 3.10 39.04
CA GLY A 579 -2.16 4.43 39.05
C GLY A 579 -1.45 5.44 38.14
N ASN A 580 -2.14 6.54 37.82
CA ASN A 580 -1.63 7.60 36.92
C ASN A 580 -0.33 8.23 37.42
N ARG A 581 -0.19 8.43 38.74
CA ARG A 581 0.98 9.08 39.34
C ARG A 581 2.20 8.17 39.30
N GLU A 582 2.00 6.90 39.59
CA GLU A 582 3.00 5.83 39.55
C GLU A 582 3.55 5.65 38.14
N LEU A 583 2.66 5.61 37.14
CA LEU A 583 3.05 5.52 35.73
C LEU A 583 3.85 6.75 35.28
N GLN A 584 3.42 7.96 35.66
CA GLN A 584 4.13 9.20 35.31
C GLN A 584 5.54 9.25 35.91
N LEU A 585 5.71 8.79 37.16
CA LEU A 585 7.03 8.68 37.78
C LEU A 585 7.94 7.73 37.02
N LEU A 586 7.43 6.55 36.63
CA LEU A 586 8.21 5.56 35.88
C LEU A 586 8.58 6.07 34.48
N ARG A 587 7.70 6.84 33.82
CA ARG A 587 8.00 7.48 32.52
C ARG A 587 9.16 8.47 32.62
N LEU A 588 9.15 9.35 33.63
CA LEU A 588 10.23 10.33 33.81
C LEU A 588 11.58 9.64 34.04
N ARG A 589 11.59 8.56 34.83
CA ARG A 589 12.79 7.75 35.05
C ARG A 589 13.25 7.07 33.75
N ALA A 590 12.31 6.53 32.97
CA ALA A 590 12.61 5.94 31.66
C ALA A 590 13.22 6.94 30.67
N GLU A 591 12.68 8.17 30.58
CA GLU A 591 13.22 9.25 29.76
C GLU A 591 14.64 9.65 30.18
N THR A 592 14.86 9.72 31.50
CA THR A 592 16.18 10.04 32.07
C THR A 592 17.20 8.95 31.72
N LEU A 593 16.84 7.67 31.87
CA LEU A 593 17.69 6.54 31.51
C LEU A 593 18.00 6.51 30.01
N LEU A 594 16.98 6.73 29.17
CA LEU A 594 17.15 6.80 27.72
C LEU A 594 18.10 7.92 27.30
N THR A 595 18.03 9.08 27.96
CA THR A 595 18.94 10.21 27.74
C THR A 595 20.36 9.88 28.20
N LYS A 596 20.49 9.26 29.37
CA LYS A 596 21.77 8.80 29.94
C LYS A 596 22.51 7.83 29.00
N TRP A 597 21.79 7.02 28.23
CA TRP A 597 22.38 6.04 27.31
C TRP A 597 22.73 6.59 25.91
N ILE A 598 22.31 7.81 25.55
CA ILE A 598 22.58 8.43 24.23
C ILE A 598 24.07 8.34 23.85
N PRO A 599 25.05 8.71 24.70
CA PRO A 599 26.46 8.68 24.33
C PRO A 599 26.96 7.28 23.96
N LEU A 600 26.39 6.23 24.58
CA LEU A 600 26.76 4.84 24.29
C LEU A 600 26.30 4.41 22.89
N PHE A 601 25.11 4.84 22.46
CA PHE A 601 24.60 4.56 21.12
C PHE A 601 25.32 5.40 20.05
N LEU A 602 25.64 6.67 20.33
CA LEU A 602 26.40 7.51 19.40
C LEU A 602 27.79 6.95 19.12
N ALA A 603 28.47 6.41 20.14
CA ALA A 603 29.77 5.76 19.98
C ALA A 603 29.70 4.47 19.14
N ASP A 604 28.52 3.86 19.03
CA ASP A 604 28.30 2.60 18.31
C ASP A 604 27.93 2.80 16.83
N ILE A 605 27.36 3.95 16.45
CA ILE A 605 26.93 4.27 15.07
C ILE A 605 27.99 3.90 14.01
N PRO A 606 29.27 4.29 14.14
CA PRO A 606 30.27 4.04 13.09
C PRO A 606 30.62 2.56 12.91
N ARG A 607 30.34 1.73 13.92
CA ARG A 607 30.66 0.29 13.91
C ARG A 607 29.48 -0.56 13.48
N ARG A 608 28.28 0.03 13.42
CA ARG A 608 27.03 -0.68 13.17
C ARG A 608 26.82 -0.94 11.69
N GLN A 609 26.41 -2.16 11.37
CA GLN A 609 26.15 -2.56 9.99
C GLN A 609 24.81 -3.27 9.82
N TRP A 610 24.25 -3.84 10.88
CA TRP A 610 22.95 -4.46 10.90
C TRP A 610 22.01 -3.73 11.83
N VAL A 611 20.83 -3.39 11.34
CA VAL A 611 19.80 -2.67 12.10
C VAL A 611 18.49 -3.44 12.06
N MET A 612 17.78 -3.48 13.18
CA MET A 612 16.45 -4.06 13.22
C MET A 612 15.46 -3.17 12.45
N GLN A 613 14.62 -3.75 11.61
CA GLN A 613 13.45 -3.10 11.02
C GLN A 613 12.20 -3.81 11.57
N GLY A 614 11.45 -3.16 12.46
CA GLY A 614 10.44 -3.88 13.26
C GLY A 614 11.05 -4.90 14.22
N ASP A 615 10.29 -5.93 14.61
CA ASP A 615 10.73 -6.94 15.57
C ASP A 615 11.28 -8.24 14.96
N ARG A 616 11.02 -8.47 13.66
CA ARG A 616 11.32 -9.73 12.93
C ARG A 616 12.26 -9.59 11.74
N CYS A 617 12.81 -8.40 11.47
CA CYS A 617 13.65 -8.16 10.29
C CYS A 617 14.96 -7.46 10.66
N LEU A 618 16.05 -7.88 10.01
CA LEU A 618 17.36 -7.23 10.05
C LEU A 618 17.70 -6.69 8.66
N VAL A 619 18.21 -5.47 8.62
CA VAL A 619 18.62 -4.78 7.39
C VAL A 619 20.10 -4.41 7.50
N TYR A 620 20.86 -4.76 6.47
CA TYR A 620 22.24 -4.33 6.30
C TYR A 620 22.28 -2.88 5.83
N VAL A 621 23.09 -2.07 6.49
CA VAL A 621 23.30 -0.67 6.19
C VAL A 621 24.80 -0.45 6.01
N THR A 622 25.20 0.00 4.82
CA THR A 622 26.59 0.33 4.53
C THR A 622 27.07 1.48 5.42
N SER A 623 28.35 1.46 5.79
CA SER A 623 28.96 2.51 6.62
C SER A 623 28.87 3.91 6.00
N ASP A 624 28.80 3.99 4.66
CA ASP A 624 28.69 5.25 3.90
C ASP A 624 27.25 5.72 3.68
N SER A 625 26.26 4.96 4.15
CA SER A 625 24.84 5.26 3.96
C SER A 625 24.45 6.62 4.54
N ASP A 626 23.62 7.36 3.79
CA ASP A 626 23.09 8.66 4.24
C ASP A 626 22.21 8.54 5.49
N ILE A 627 21.74 7.32 5.81
CA ILE A 627 21.03 7.00 7.04
C ILE A 627 21.86 7.37 8.27
N TRP A 628 23.17 7.17 8.24
CA TRP A 628 24.06 7.51 9.36
C TRP A 628 24.34 9.01 9.48
N LYS A 629 24.10 9.77 8.41
CA LYS A 629 24.22 11.23 8.38
C LYS A 629 22.91 11.94 8.77
N SER A 630 21.80 11.19 8.82
CA SER A 630 20.49 11.70 9.20
C SER A 630 20.42 12.00 10.70
N PRO A 631 19.67 13.04 11.14
CA PRO A 631 19.35 13.24 12.55
C PRO A 631 18.65 12.03 13.20
N ASP A 632 18.00 11.18 12.39
CA ASP A 632 17.30 9.98 12.85
C ASP A 632 18.24 8.80 13.16
N ALA A 633 19.53 8.88 12.82
CA ALA A 633 20.50 7.79 12.97
C ALA A 633 20.52 7.24 14.41
N ILE A 634 20.45 8.12 15.41
CA ILE A 634 20.46 7.72 16.81
C ILE A 634 19.21 6.92 17.19
N ASP A 635 18.04 7.31 16.69
CA ASP A 635 16.79 6.63 16.97
C ASP A 635 16.67 5.31 16.20
N ILE A 636 17.26 5.25 15.00
CA ILE A 636 17.40 4.04 14.20
C ILE A 636 18.29 3.02 14.92
N VAL A 637 19.44 3.42 15.45
CA VAL A 637 20.28 2.53 16.26
C VAL A 637 19.50 2.10 17.50
N ARG A 638 18.96 3.06 18.27
CA ARG A 638 18.29 2.78 19.54
C ARG A 638 17.09 1.87 19.39
N PHE A 639 16.24 2.06 18.38
CA PHE A 639 14.92 1.45 18.35
C PHE A 639 14.62 0.66 17.07
N GLY A 640 15.55 0.63 16.14
CA GLY A 640 15.34 0.07 14.81
C GLY A 640 14.68 1.07 13.86
N MET A 641 14.70 0.72 12.59
CA MET A 641 13.97 1.40 11.53
C MET A 641 12.47 1.17 11.69
N LYS A 642 11.68 2.14 11.23
CA LYS A 642 10.22 1.98 11.14
C LYS A 642 9.90 0.82 10.19
N GLU A 643 8.87 0.06 10.56
CA GLU A 643 8.30 -0.94 9.66
C GLU A 643 7.81 -0.26 8.39
N ASP A 644 8.10 -0.90 7.26
CA ASP A 644 7.65 -0.42 5.97
C ASP A 644 6.18 -0.84 5.78
N PRO A 645 5.24 0.12 5.68
CA PRO A 645 3.80 -0.17 5.61
C PRO A 645 3.39 -0.92 4.34
N GLU A 646 4.24 -0.94 3.31
CA GLU A 646 4.04 -1.70 2.08
C GLU A 646 4.63 -3.13 2.14
N MET A 647 5.17 -3.56 3.29
CA MET A 647 5.69 -4.92 3.41
C MET A 647 4.58 -5.94 3.14
N PRO A 648 4.77 -6.86 2.17
CA PRO A 648 3.86 -7.99 2.00
C PRO A 648 3.76 -8.74 3.32
N LYS A 649 2.54 -9.08 3.74
CA LYS A 649 2.34 -10.06 4.81
C LYS A 649 2.85 -11.41 4.28
N TYR A 650 4.09 -11.73 4.60
CA TYR A 650 4.69 -13.01 4.22
C TYR A 650 4.11 -14.09 5.14
N TYR A 651 3.41 -15.05 4.55
CA TYR A 651 2.91 -16.22 5.26
C TYR A 651 4.08 -17.10 5.69
N TRP A 652 4.17 -17.35 7.00
CA TRP A 652 4.91 -18.51 7.50
C TRP A 652 3.97 -19.72 7.33
N PRO A 653 4.46 -20.90 6.93
CA PRO A 653 3.62 -22.07 6.65
C PRO A 653 2.72 -22.52 7.82
N ASP A 654 2.94 -22.00 9.03
CA ASP A 654 2.23 -22.37 10.25
C ASP A 654 1.34 -21.24 10.83
N GLU A 655 1.13 -20.12 10.13
CA GLU A 655 0.27 -18.99 10.58
C GLU A 655 -1.08 -18.90 9.86
#